data_AF-A0A6J1NL76-F1
#
_entry.id   AF-A0A6J1NL76-F1
#
_cell.length_a   1.000
_cell.length_b   1.000
_cell.length_c   1.000
_cell.angle_alpha   90.00
_cell.angle_beta   90.00
_cell.angle_gamma   90.00
#
_symmetry.space_group_name_H-M   'P 1'
#
loop_
_entity.id
_entity.type
_entity.pdbx_description
1 polymer ?
#
loop_
_entity_poly.entity_id
_entity_poly.type
_entity_poly.pdbx_seq_one_letter_code
_entity_poly.pdbx_strand_id
1 'polypeptide(L)'
;MEKNIITAFIITVLLYFGDCSIHQNLKYFETLHASKFTHHIVKRGVKLSKHPFNTIKELHFQTHGKSFRLILHPHNSLLHSNFKAYSVDADGNKTVVHIDYDQFYTGRVFGEVTSDVKLHIDDGVITGIIHTPDETYHIEPSWRHLPNLGDKTMITYRSSDIKLSWAGNENNPRVCGYVKEGEELEEDDKDNYNDNLESKHEQSEKDKYLNHKQENAHKTDKLSGIRNGEELKQGKRIKRQSDYEYTPTKTRCPLLLVADYRFFQEMGASNTKSTISYLISLIDRVHKIYNDTVWQDRQDADGFKGMGFVIKKILVHSEPTRVRGGEAHYNMVREKWDVRNLLEVFSREYSHKDFCLAHLFTDLKFEGGILGLAYVGSPRRNSVGGICTPEYFKNGYTLYLNSGLSSSRNHYGQRVITREADLVTAHEFGHNWGSEHDPDVAECSPAASHGGSYLMYTYSVSGYDVNNKRFSPCSLRSIRKVLQAKSGRCFSEPEESFCGNLRVEGGEECDAGLLGTEDNDMCCDKNCKLRKNQGAVCSDKNSPCCAGCVFAAPGVVCREAAHSACEGEATCNGASADCPKAPAIADEHECLERGRCRNGSCVPYCETQGLHSCMCDIVADACKRCCRKSLNKTCFPVAHNDILPDGTPCIQGFCNKGVCEKTIQDVVERFWDIIEDININNVLGFLRDNIVGVVVLSTAFVWIPASCVISYVDRRRQRQHHKFMEWERQRDTFVHPSSPRKIIHTR
;
A
#
# COMPACT_ATOMS: atom_id res chain seq x y z
N MET A 1 5.97 -9.36 57.39
CA MET A 1 5.97 -8.02 56.76
C MET A 1 6.61 -8.02 55.38
N GLU A 2 7.69 -8.76 55.14
CA GLU A 2 8.36 -8.80 53.82
C GLU A 2 7.51 -9.39 52.67
N LYS A 3 6.64 -10.38 52.93
CA LYS A 3 5.76 -10.92 51.88
C LYS A 3 4.75 -9.91 51.35
N ASN A 4 4.23 -9.01 52.19
CA ASN A 4 3.25 -7.99 51.77
C ASN A 4 3.90 -6.82 51.03
N ILE A 5 5.19 -6.55 51.25
CA ILE A 5 5.96 -5.54 50.51
C ILE A 5 6.24 -6.04 49.10
N ILE A 6 6.56 -7.32 48.92
CA ILE A 6 6.81 -7.91 47.59
C ILE A 6 5.51 -7.99 46.77
N THR A 7 4.36 -8.29 47.39
CA THR A 7 3.07 -8.27 46.66
C THR A 7 2.65 -6.84 46.30
N ALA A 8 2.88 -5.87 47.19
CA ALA A 8 2.63 -4.46 46.87
C ALA A 8 3.58 -3.95 45.78
N PHE A 9 4.85 -4.35 45.77
CA PHE A 9 5.81 -3.98 44.72
C PHE A 9 5.44 -4.63 43.38
N ILE A 10 5.01 -5.90 43.36
CA ILE A 10 4.56 -6.59 42.14
C ILE A 10 3.25 -5.98 41.62
N ILE A 11 2.31 -5.58 42.48
CA ILE A 11 1.08 -4.91 42.05
C ILE A 11 1.37 -3.47 41.58
N THR A 12 2.33 -2.77 42.19
CA THR A 12 2.73 -1.42 41.73
C THR A 12 3.53 -1.49 40.43
N VAL A 13 4.35 -2.53 40.24
CA VAL A 13 5.08 -2.80 38.98
C VAL A 13 4.12 -3.28 37.89
N LEU A 14 3.10 -4.08 38.21
CA LEU A 14 2.04 -4.48 37.26
C LEU A 14 1.09 -3.33 36.91
N LEU A 15 0.94 -2.32 37.78
CA LEU A 15 0.20 -1.09 37.47
C LEU A 15 1.04 -0.07 36.68
N TYR A 16 2.35 -0.27 36.55
CA TYR A 16 3.26 0.62 35.79
C TYR A 16 3.65 0.10 34.40
N PHE A 17 3.21 -1.09 33.99
CA PHE A 17 3.41 -1.65 32.64
C PHE A 17 2.12 -1.71 31.82
N GLY A 18 1.26 -0.70 31.94
CA GLY A 18 0.35 -0.34 30.87
C GLY A 18 1.09 0.50 29.84
N ASP A 19 2.04 -0.11 29.11
CA ASP A 19 2.78 0.59 28.07
C ASP A 19 1.79 1.17 27.05
N CYS A 20 1.79 2.50 26.96
CA CYS A 20 0.91 3.27 26.11
C CYS A 20 1.38 3.11 24.64
N SER A 21 0.91 2.04 23.98
CA SER A 21 1.33 1.55 22.64
C SER A 21 1.38 2.61 21.54
N ILE A 22 0.49 3.60 21.58
CA ILE A 22 0.42 4.64 20.53
C ILE A 22 1.63 5.57 20.49
N HIS A 23 2.30 5.84 21.62
CA HIS A 23 3.44 6.76 21.64
C HIS A 23 4.67 6.18 20.93
N GLN A 24 4.66 4.87 20.63
CA GLN A 24 5.66 4.20 19.80
C GLN A 24 5.39 4.42 18.31
N ASN A 25 4.11 4.57 17.91
CA ASN A 25 3.67 4.76 16.53
C ASN A 25 3.36 6.22 16.16
N LEU A 26 3.30 7.15 17.13
CA LEU A 26 3.04 8.57 16.90
C LEU A 26 3.95 9.44 17.79
N LYS A 27 4.52 10.50 17.20
CA LYS A 27 5.24 11.61 17.88
C LYS A 27 4.29 12.41 18.75
N TYR A 28 3.11 12.72 18.21
CA TYR A 28 2.10 13.51 18.87
C TYR A 28 0.73 13.11 18.36
N PHE A 29 -0.25 13.04 19.26
CA PHE A 29 -1.65 12.82 18.94
C PHE A 29 -2.48 13.56 19.99
N GLU A 30 -3.68 13.96 19.61
CA GLU A 30 -4.67 14.48 20.52
C GLU A 30 -5.81 13.49 20.68
N THR A 31 -6.55 13.59 21.78
CA THR A 31 -7.76 12.80 21.99
C THR A 31 -8.99 13.69 21.84
N LEU A 32 -9.96 13.22 21.05
CA LEU A 32 -11.25 13.85 20.86
C LEU A 32 -12.33 12.91 21.35
N HIS A 33 -13.26 13.42 22.15
CA HIS A 33 -14.45 12.66 22.53
C HIS A 33 -15.59 12.96 21.56
N ALA A 34 -16.44 11.98 21.26
CA ALA A 34 -17.60 12.13 20.37
C ALA A 34 -18.50 13.32 20.77
N SER A 35 -18.59 13.65 22.06
CA SER A 35 -19.37 14.80 22.54
C SER A 35 -18.78 16.18 22.18
N LYS A 36 -17.51 16.25 21.75
CA LYS A 36 -16.89 17.51 21.30
C LYS A 36 -17.29 17.88 19.87
N PHE A 37 -17.91 16.96 19.15
CA PHE A 37 -18.42 17.23 17.81
C PHE A 37 -19.79 17.87 17.92
N THR A 38 -19.90 19.13 17.52
CA THR A 38 -21.21 19.75 17.33
C THR A 38 -21.73 19.36 15.96
N HIS A 39 -22.68 18.44 15.93
CA HIS A 39 -23.37 18.03 14.72
C HIS A 39 -24.51 18.99 14.43
N HIS A 40 -24.43 19.71 13.31
CA HIS A 40 -25.60 20.40 12.77
C HIS A 40 -26.09 19.61 11.56
N ILE A 41 -27.18 18.85 11.74
CA ILE A 41 -27.89 18.29 10.59
C ILE A 41 -28.77 19.40 10.06
N VAL A 42 -28.34 20.01 8.96
CA VAL A 42 -29.17 20.99 8.25
C VAL A 42 -30.21 20.19 7.45
N LYS A 43 -31.37 19.90 8.07
CA LYS A 43 -32.54 19.34 7.37
C LYS A 43 -33.17 20.43 6.52
N ARG A 44 -33.30 20.17 5.22
CA ARG A 44 -33.90 21.11 4.28
C ARG A 44 -35.28 20.59 3.84
N GLY A 45 -36.33 21.15 4.46
CA GLY A 45 -37.73 20.98 4.04
C GLY A 45 -38.73 20.71 5.17
N VAL A 46 -39.90 21.35 5.10
CA VAL A 46 -41.07 21.11 5.98
C VAL A 46 -41.79 19.80 5.64
N LYS A 47 -41.51 19.20 4.47
CA LYS A 47 -42.02 17.87 4.04
C LYS A 47 -40.97 16.76 4.12
N LEU A 48 -41.42 15.57 4.52
CA LEU A 48 -40.62 14.35 4.66
C LEU A 48 -40.11 13.85 3.28
N SER A 49 -38.87 14.18 2.92
CA SER A 49 -38.17 13.61 1.75
C SER A 49 -37.31 12.41 2.18
N LYS A 50 -37.30 11.34 1.39
CA LYS A 50 -36.53 10.09 1.65
C LYS A 50 -35.19 10.05 0.90
N HIS A 51 -34.73 11.17 0.32
CA HIS A 51 -33.54 11.18 -0.53
C HIS A 51 -32.24 11.40 0.28
N PRO A 52 -31.20 10.57 0.11
CA PRO A 52 -29.99 10.57 0.95
C PRO A 52 -29.13 11.85 0.84
N PHE A 53 -29.19 12.56 -0.30
CA PHE A 53 -28.45 13.82 -0.51
C PHE A 53 -29.17 15.08 -0.01
N ASN A 54 -30.33 14.94 0.65
CA ASN A 54 -31.09 16.07 1.20
C ASN A 54 -30.64 16.47 2.63
N THR A 55 -29.60 15.82 3.15
CA THR A 55 -29.01 16.09 4.46
C THR A 55 -27.52 16.37 4.30
N ILE A 56 -27.14 17.65 4.32
CA ILE A 56 -25.75 18.04 4.50
C ILE A 56 -25.45 17.92 5.99
N LYS A 57 -24.37 17.20 6.34
CA LYS A 57 -23.88 17.19 7.71
C LYS A 57 -22.76 18.20 7.83
N GLU A 58 -22.99 19.23 8.64
CA GLU A 58 -21.91 20.11 9.09
C GLU A 58 -21.33 19.53 10.38
N LEU A 59 -20.02 19.30 10.36
CA LEU A 59 -19.29 18.77 11.50
C LEU A 59 -18.23 19.78 11.93
N HIS A 60 -18.34 20.26 13.16
CA HIS A 60 -17.36 21.19 13.73
C HIS A 60 -16.63 20.54 14.90
N PHE A 61 -15.31 20.69 14.91
CA PHE A 61 -14.44 20.29 16.01
C PHE A 61 -13.09 20.98 15.91
N GLN A 62 -12.33 20.99 17.01
CA GLN A 62 -11.01 21.58 17.06
C GLN A 62 -9.97 20.52 17.43
N THR A 63 -8.87 20.47 16.69
CA THR A 63 -7.73 19.60 17.01
C THR A 63 -6.45 20.13 16.39
N HIS A 64 -5.30 19.87 17.01
CA HIS A 64 -3.97 20.32 16.61
C HIS A 64 -3.90 21.85 16.44
N GLY A 65 -4.64 22.56 17.30
CA GLY A 65 -4.77 24.02 17.26
C GLY A 65 -5.55 24.58 16.07
N LYS A 66 -6.19 23.74 15.23
CA LYS A 66 -7.00 24.13 14.07
C LYS A 66 -8.49 23.83 14.31
N SER A 67 -9.35 24.77 13.92
CA SER A 67 -10.81 24.57 13.90
C SER A 67 -11.20 23.99 12.55
N PHE A 68 -11.83 22.81 12.56
CA PHE A 68 -12.34 22.16 11.36
C PHE A 68 -13.85 22.36 11.31
N ARG A 69 -14.30 23.01 10.24
CA ARG A 69 -15.70 23.03 9.82
C ARG A 69 -15.82 22.23 8.54
N LEU A 70 -16.32 21.01 8.65
CA LEU A 70 -16.43 20.09 7.51
C LEU A 70 -17.84 20.17 6.94
N ILE A 71 -17.91 20.32 5.62
CA ILE A 71 -19.16 20.15 4.87
C ILE A 71 -19.14 18.74 4.30
N LEU A 72 -20.02 17.89 4.81
CA LEU A 72 -20.05 16.47 4.52
C LEU A 72 -21.31 16.10 3.75
N HIS A 73 -21.12 15.28 2.73
CA HIS A 73 -22.14 14.74 1.85
C HIS A 73 -22.02 13.21 1.89
N PRO A 74 -23.12 12.47 2.02
CA PRO A 74 -23.09 11.02 1.85
C PRO A 74 -22.47 10.66 0.49
N HIS A 75 -21.58 9.67 0.45
CA HIS A 75 -20.87 9.30 -0.78
C HIS A 75 -20.71 7.79 -0.91
N ASN A 76 -21.05 7.25 -2.08
CA ASN A 76 -21.12 5.82 -2.34
C ASN A 76 -20.35 5.35 -3.59
N SER A 77 -19.52 6.20 -4.23
CA SER A 77 -18.92 5.91 -5.55
C SER A 77 -17.95 4.72 -5.60
N LEU A 78 -17.50 4.23 -4.43
CA LEU A 78 -16.58 3.09 -4.32
C LEU A 78 -17.31 1.73 -4.26
N LEU A 79 -18.64 1.71 -4.08
CA LEU A 79 -19.39 0.48 -3.89
C LEU A 79 -20.10 0.11 -5.18
N HIS A 80 -19.92 -1.13 -5.61
CA HIS A 80 -20.54 -1.63 -6.84
C HIS A 80 -22.06 -1.68 -6.68
N SER A 81 -22.85 -1.40 -7.71
CA SER A 81 -24.32 -1.51 -7.72
C SER A 81 -24.87 -2.82 -7.09
N ASN A 82 -24.20 -3.94 -7.39
CA ASN A 82 -24.48 -5.27 -6.82
C ASN A 82 -23.66 -5.62 -5.55
N PHE A 83 -23.20 -4.63 -4.78
CA PHE A 83 -22.37 -4.83 -3.60
C PHE A 83 -23.07 -5.66 -2.52
N LYS A 84 -22.31 -6.57 -1.92
CA LYS A 84 -22.80 -7.47 -0.85
C LYS A 84 -21.75 -7.62 0.24
N ALA A 85 -22.19 -7.50 1.50
CA ALA A 85 -21.36 -7.77 2.66
C ALA A 85 -21.94 -8.91 3.50
N TYR A 86 -21.06 -9.78 4.00
CA TYR A 86 -21.44 -10.93 4.81
C TYR A 86 -20.58 -11.07 6.05
N SER A 87 -21.19 -11.50 7.15
CA SER A 87 -20.48 -12.13 8.25
C SER A 87 -20.48 -13.65 8.05
N VAL A 88 -19.35 -14.29 8.33
CA VAL A 88 -19.16 -15.73 8.19
C VAL A 88 -18.86 -16.33 9.56
N ASP A 89 -19.56 -17.39 9.93
CA ASP A 89 -19.34 -18.12 11.19
C ASP A 89 -18.29 -19.24 11.03
N ALA A 90 -18.02 -19.98 12.11
CA ALA A 90 -17.03 -21.05 12.11
C ALA A 90 -17.34 -22.21 11.14
N ASP A 91 -18.61 -22.42 10.80
CA ASP A 91 -19.08 -23.50 9.92
C ASP A 91 -19.19 -23.03 8.45
N GLY A 92 -18.92 -21.75 8.18
CA GLY A 92 -18.95 -21.15 6.85
C GLY A 92 -20.31 -20.58 6.44
N ASN A 93 -21.28 -20.52 7.36
CA ASN A 93 -22.59 -19.94 7.06
C ASN A 93 -22.48 -18.42 6.93
N LYS A 94 -23.16 -17.87 5.91
CA LYS A 94 -23.09 -16.45 5.57
C LYS A 94 -24.35 -15.74 6.03
N THR A 95 -24.19 -14.75 6.89
CA THR A 95 -25.26 -13.82 7.28
C THR A 95 -25.08 -12.50 6.55
N VAL A 96 -26.14 -11.98 5.94
CA VAL A 96 -26.08 -10.70 5.22
C VAL A 96 -25.95 -9.57 6.22
N VAL A 97 -24.95 -8.71 6.03
CA VAL A 97 -24.78 -7.50 6.83
C VAL A 97 -25.25 -6.32 6.02
N HIS A 98 -26.29 -5.64 6.50
CA HIS A 98 -26.75 -4.41 5.88
C HIS A 98 -25.86 -3.25 6.34
N ILE A 99 -25.32 -2.53 5.37
CA ILE A 99 -24.47 -1.36 5.59
C ILE A 99 -25.32 -0.13 5.34
N ASP A 100 -25.25 0.79 6.29
CA ASP A 100 -25.88 2.08 6.14
C ASP A 100 -24.94 2.98 5.32
N TYR A 101 -25.28 3.17 4.05
CA TYR A 101 -24.50 3.99 3.13
C TYR A 101 -24.47 5.47 3.56
N ASP A 102 -25.43 5.90 4.38
CA ASP A 102 -25.49 7.26 4.92
C ASP A 102 -24.46 7.48 6.03
N GLN A 103 -23.59 6.51 6.35
CA GLN A 103 -22.50 6.67 7.32
C GLN A 103 -21.16 7.04 6.67
N PHE A 104 -21.03 6.96 5.35
CA PHE A 104 -19.83 7.34 4.61
C PHE A 104 -20.02 8.70 3.97
N TYR A 105 -19.07 9.59 4.26
CA TYR A 105 -19.11 10.97 3.85
C TYR A 105 -17.86 11.32 3.07
N THR A 106 -18.05 12.03 1.97
CA THR A 106 -17.00 12.86 1.41
C THR A 106 -17.34 14.32 1.61
N GLY A 107 -16.35 15.17 1.49
CA GLY A 107 -16.55 16.57 1.73
C GLY A 107 -15.31 17.38 1.57
N ARG A 108 -15.37 18.57 2.16
CA ARG A 108 -14.26 19.52 2.20
C ARG A 108 -14.27 20.25 3.52
N VAL A 109 -13.12 20.83 3.84
CA VAL A 109 -13.01 21.84 4.88
C VAL A 109 -13.61 23.14 4.33
N PHE A 110 -14.52 23.74 5.07
CA PHE A 110 -15.12 25.03 4.74
C PHE A 110 -14.04 26.10 4.60
N GLY A 111 -14.06 26.83 3.47
CA GLY A 111 -13.03 27.82 3.14
C GLY A 111 -11.80 27.26 2.40
N GLU A 112 -11.67 25.94 2.24
CA GLU A 112 -10.56 25.29 1.52
C GLU A 112 -11.07 24.48 0.32
N VAL A 113 -11.09 25.08 -0.86
CA VAL A 113 -11.62 24.46 -2.10
C VAL A 113 -10.79 23.27 -2.61
N THR A 114 -9.50 23.22 -2.31
CA THR A 114 -8.60 22.12 -2.68
C THR A 114 -8.47 21.05 -1.59
N SER A 115 -9.25 21.18 -0.50
CA SER A 115 -9.30 20.16 0.55
C SER A 115 -10.20 18.99 0.14
N ASP A 116 -9.86 17.80 0.62
CA ASP A 116 -10.61 16.57 0.40
C ASP A 116 -10.80 15.89 1.76
N VAL A 117 -12.05 15.58 2.09
CA VAL A 117 -12.42 14.98 3.35
C VAL A 117 -13.12 13.67 3.06
N LYS A 118 -12.70 12.61 3.74
CA LYS A 118 -13.29 11.27 3.66
C LYS A 118 -13.51 10.78 5.09
N LEU A 119 -14.76 10.75 5.53
CA LEU A 119 -15.13 10.35 6.89
C LEU A 119 -16.13 9.21 6.88
N HIS A 120 -15.99 8.33 7.85
CA HIS A 120 -16.98 7.36 8.27
C HIS A 120 -17.43 7.75 9.69
N ILE A 121 -18.74 7.89 9.90
CA ILE A 121 -19.31 8.31 11.19
C ILE A 121 -20.30 7.26 11.67
N ASP A 122 -19.99 6.61 12.80
CA ASP A 122 -20.83 5.58 13.41
C ASP A 122 -20.95 5.81 14.93
N ASP A 123 -22.18 5.88 15.44
CA ASP A 123 -22.52 6.26 16.84
C ASP A 123 -21.75 7.48 17.41
N GLY A 124 -21.49 8.48 16.55
CA GLY A 124 -20.75 9.70 16.91
C GLY A 124 -19.22 9.54 16.94
N VAL A 125 -18.71 8.33 16.69
CA VAL A 125 -17.28 8.06 16.48
C VAL A 125 -16.96 8.24 15.01
N ILE A 126 -15.94 9.03 14.73
CA ILE A 126 -15.47 9.35 13.40
C ILE A 126 -14.19 8.57 13.12
N THR A 127 -14.12 7.99 11.93
CA THR A 127 -12.88 7.45 11.36
C THR A 127 -12.70 8.10 10.01
N GLY A 128 -11.55 8.67 9.71
CA GLY A 128 -11.37 9.27 8.40
C GLY A 128 -10.18 10.17 8.27
N ILE A 129 -10.07 10.78 7.09
CA ILE A 129 -8.95 11.61 6.71
C ILE A 129 -9.44 12.95 6.20
N ILE A 130 -8.70 13.99 6.57
CA ILE A 130 -8.87 15.34 6.08
C ILE A 130 -7.57 15.75 5.40
N HIS A 131 -7.61 15.87 4.08
CA HIS A 131 -6.55 16.43 3.26
C HIS A 131 -6.77 17.92 3.13
N THR A 132 -5.79 18.70 3.59
CA THR A 132 -5.66 20.12 3.30
C THR A 132 -4.46 20.31 2.38
N PRO A 133 -4.28 21.49 1.73
CA PRO A 133 -3.14 21.74 0.86
C PRO A 133 -1.78 21.50 1.54
N ASP A 134 -1.70 21.77 2.84
CA ASP A 134 -0.44 21.75 3.58
C ASP A 134 -0.20 20.48 4.41
N GLU A 135 -1.26 19.73 4.76
CA GLU A 135 -1.17 18.63 5.73
C GLU A 135 -2.33 17.63 5.55
N THR A 136 -2.15 16.43 6.11
CA THR A 136 -3.20 15.42 6.17
C THR A 136 -3.43 14.97 7.60
N TYR A 137 -4.66 15.12 8.07
CA TYR A 137 -5.09 14.75 9.42
C TYR A 137 -5.82 13.42 9.38
N HIS A 138 -5.45 12.53 10.28
CA HIS A 138 -6.08 11.23 10.48
C HIS A 138 -6.90 11.26 11.77
N ILE A 139 -8.09 10.67 11.72
CA ILE A 139 -8.97 10.48 12.86
C ILE A 139 -9.28 8.99 12.94
N GLU A 140 -9.01 8.40 14.11
CA GLU A 140 -9.30 6.98 14.34
C GLU A 140 -9.89 6.75 15.74
N PRO A 141 -10.68 5.69 15.94
CA PRO A 141 -11.11 5.29 17.27
C PRO A 141 -9.93 5.00 18.18
N SER A 142 -9.92 5.59 19.38
CA SER A 142 -8.78 5.50 20.29
C SER A 142 -8.55 4.08 20.80
N TRP A 143 -9.60 3.27 20.98
CA TRP A 143 -9.51 1.89 21.46
C TRP A 143 -8.60 0.99 20.61
N ARG A 144 -8.35 1.35 19.34
CA ARG A 144 -7.40 0.63 18.46
C ARG A 144 -5.95 0.72 18.95
N HIS A 145 -5.59 1.79 19.64
CA HIS A 145 -4.21 2.07 20.05
C HIS A 145 -4.08 2.34 21.56
N LEU A 146 -5.21 2.63 22.21
CA LEU A 146 -5.37 3.02 23.60
C LEU A 146 -6.56 2.26 24.20
N PRO A 147 -6.43 0.97 24.51
CA PRO A 147 -7.54 0.13 24.99
C PRO A 147 -8.10 0.59 26.34
N ASN A 148 -7.40 1.46 27.07
CA ASN A 148 -7.81 2.01 28.36
C ASN A 148 -8.76 3.22 28.24
N LEU A 149 -8.96 3.77 27.03
CA LEU A 149 -9.86 4.89 26.78
C LEU A 149 -11.23 4.38 26.33
N GLY A 150 -12.29 5.10 26.72
CA GLY A 150 -13.67 4.68 26.44
C GLY A 150 -14.06 4.72 24.96
N ASP A 151 -15.05 3.90 24.59
CA ASP A 151 -15.47 3.58 23.21
C ASP A 151 -15.86 4.79 22.33
N LYS A 152 -16.12 5.96 22.95
CA LYS A 152 -16.48 7.22 22.27
C LYS A 152 -15.31 8.19 22.11
N THR A 153 -14.10 7.74 22.40
CA THR A 153 -12.89 8.56 22.27
C THR A 153 -12.16 8.19 20.98
N MET A 154 -11.69 9.20 20.27
CA MET A 154 -10.88 9.11 19.06
C MET A 154 -9.50 9.70 19.32
N ILE A 155 -8.53 9.24 18.55
CA ILE A 155 -7.24 9.89 18.40
C ILE A 155 -7.25 10.69 17.10
N THR A 156 -6.60 11.84 17.13
CA THR A 156 -6.32 12.63 15.95
C THR A 156 -4.83 12.89 15.85
N TYR A 157 -4.28 12.72 14.66
CA TYR A 157 -2.86 12.90 14.44
C TYR A 157 -2.60 13.37 13.01
N ARG A 158 -1.52 14.12 12.80
CA ARG A 158 -1.11 14.49 11.45
C ARG A 158 -0.30 13.38 10.82
N SER A 159 -0.30 13.36 9.50
CA SER A 159 0.61 12.50 8.74
C SER A 159 2.07 12.78 9.14
N SER A 160 2.40 14.03 9.46
CA SER A 160 3.74 14.40 9.94
C SER A 160 4.14 13.80 11.30
N ASP A 161 3.16 13.50 12.16
CA ASP A 161 3.37 13.00 13.53
C ASP A 161 3.51 11.48 13.62
N ILE A 162 3.54 10.76 12.51
CA ILE A 162 3.65 9.30 12.48
C ILE A 162 5.08 8.82 12.79
N LYS A 163 5.22 7.84 13.70
CA LYS A 163 6.42 7.02 13.92
C LYS A 163 6.14 5.65 13.30
N LEU A 164 6.98 5.21 12.38
CA LEU A 164 6.69 4.01 11.60
C LEU A 164 7.12 2.77 12.38
N SER A 165 6.41 1.68 12.09
CA SER A 165 6.17 0.59 13.03
C SER A 165 7.34 -0.40 13.16
N TRP A 166 8.58 0.07 13.09
CA TRP A 166 9.72 -0.83 12.94
C TRP A 166 10.81 -0.67 14.01
N ALA A 167 10.40 -0.16 15.16
CA ALA A 167 11.20 -0.02 16.37
C ALA A 167 11.19 -1.30 17.23
N GLY A 168 12.31 -2.03 17.30
CA GLY A 168 12.72 -2.73 18.54
C GLY A 168 13.01 -4.25 18.50
N ASN A 169 14.23 -4.65 18.05
CA ASN A 169 14.97 -5.93 18.25
C ASN A 169 14.27 -7.29 17.95
N GLU A 170 14.88 -8.35 17.40
CA GLU A 170 16.23 -8.73 16.95
C GLU A 170 16.01 -9.72 15.76
N ASN A 171 16.81 -9.59 14.70
CA ASN A 171 16.73 -10.24 13.38
C ASN A 171 15.80 -9.58 12.34
N ASN A 172 16.43 -9.17 11.25
CA ASN A 172 15.96 -8.11 10.38
C ASN A 172 14.88 -8.54 9.37
N PRO A 173 13.73 -7.84 9.27
CA PRO A 173 12.64 -8.29 8.42
C PRO A 173 12.44 -7.47 7.11
N ARG A 174 12.19 -8.13 5.97
CA ARG A 174 11.65 -7.53 4.73
C ARG A 174 10.21 -7.02 4.95
N VAL A 175 9.88 -5.81 4.54
CA VAL A 175 8.55 -5.26 4.87
C VAL A 175 7.46 -5.58 3.84
N CYS A 176 7.80 -5.85 2.58
CA CYS A 176 6.86 -6.31 1.55
C CYS A 176 7.54 -7.41 0.70
N GLY A 177 6.78 -8.41 0.26
CA GLY A 177 7.25 -9.49 -0.61
C GLY A 177 6.32 -9.69 -1.80
N TYR A 178 6.78 -10.42 -2.81
CA TYR A 178 5.93 -10.78 -3.96
C TYR A 178 6.20 -12.20 -4.45
N VAL A 179 5.21 -12.80 -5.11
CA VAL A 179 5.34 -14.14 -5.72
C VAL A 179 5.15 -14.03 -7.22
N LYS A 180 6.08 -14.61 -7.99
CA LYS A 180 5.99 -14.74 -9.44
C LYS A 180 5.94 -16.23 -9.79
N GLU A 181 4.75 -16.73 -10.10
CA GLU A 181 4.55 -18.13 -10.50
C GLU A 181 4.64 -18.27 -12.03
N GLY A 182 5.30 -19.33 -12.50
CA GLY A 182 5.39 -19.67 -13.93
C GLY A 182 6.75 -19.49 -14.60
N GLU A 183 7.87 -19.37 -13.86
CA GLU A 183 9.22 -19.44 -14.45
C GLU A 183 9.54 -20.81 -15.06
N GLU A 184 8.88 -21.90 -14.64
CA GLU A 184 9.10 -23.25 -15.21
C GLU A 184 8.63 -23.38 -16.67
N LEU A 185 7.68 -22.53 -17.11
CA LEU A 185 7.33 -22.42 -18.54
C LEU A 185 8.33 -21.53 -19.32
N GLU A 186 9.35 -20.98 -18.65
CA GLU A 186 10.42 -20.21 -19.27
C GLU A 186 11.66 -21.04 -19.60
N GLU A 187 11.78 -22.30 -19.14
CA GLU A 187 12.96 -23.13 -19.50
C GLU A 187 12.89 -23.67 -20.93
N ASP A 188 11.71 -23.91 -21.48
CA ASP A 188 11.56 -24.35 -22.89
C ASP A 188 11.78 -23.21 -23.91
N ASP A 189 11.86 -21.94 -23.47
CA ASP A 189 12.06 -20.75 -24.32
C ASP A 189 13.38 -20.00 -24.03
N LYS A 190 14.25 -20.52 -23.16
CA LYS A 190 15.55 -19.88 -22.84
C LYS A 190 16.71 -20.30 -23.74
N ASP A 191 16.47 -21.16 -24.74
CA ASP A 191 17.45 -21.55 -25.76
C ASP A 191 17.12 -20.99 -27.17
N ASN A 192 16.63 -19.76 -27.30
CA ASN A 192 16.86 -18.96 -28.51
C ASN A 192 16.54 -17.46 -28.31
N TYR A 193 17.45 -16.73 -27.67
CA TYR A 193 17.44 -15.27 -27.77
C TYR A 193 17.90 -14.86 -29.19
N ASN A 194 16.95 -14.77 -30.11
CA ASN A 194 17.15 -14.18 -31.43
C ASN A 194 15.95 -13.27 -31.74
N ASP A 195 16.19 -11.95 -31.77
CA ASP A 195 15.26 -10.82 -32.00
C ASP A 195 14.40 -10.92 -33.29
N ASN A 196 14.46 -12.01 -34.04
CA ASN A 196 13.82 -12.21 -35.34
C ASN A 196 12.59 -13.12 -35.34
N LEU A 197 12.15 -13.66 -34.18
CA LEU A 197 10.97 -14.55 -34.13
C LEU A 197 9.68 -13.80 -33.77
N GLU A 198 9.76 -12.70 -33.01
CA GLU A 198 8.61 -11.85 -32.65
C GLU A 198 8.02 -11.15 -33.90
N SER A 199 8.87 -10.79 -34.87
CA SER A 199 8.46 -10.24 -36.16
C SER A 199 7.79 -11.24 -37.10
N LYS A 200 8.10 -12.55 -36.97
CA LYS A 200 7.45 -13.61 -37.77
C LYS A 200 6.08 -14.01 -37.22
N HIS A 201 5.88 -13.93 -35.90
CA HIS A 201 4.59 -14.21 -35.28
C HIS A 201 3.58 -13.09 -35.55
N GLU A 202 4.02 -11.82 -35.58
CA GLU A 202 3.18 -10.70 -36.04
C GLU A 202 2.81 -10.78 -37.53
N GLN A 203 3.69 -11.34 -38.38
CA GLN A 203 3.41 -11.55 -39.80
C GLN A 203 2.41 -12.71 -40.02
N SER A 204 2.54 -13.80 -39.26
CA SER A 204 1.64 -14.97 -39.29
C SER A 204 0.21 -14.63 -38.85
N GLU A 205 0.05 -13.80 -37.82
CA GLU A 205 -1.26 -13.32 -37.34
C GLU A 205 -1.89 -12.29 -38.31
N LYS A 206 -1.07 -11.46 -38.98
CA LYS A 206 -1.53 -10.58 -40.08
C LYS A 206 -2.00 -11.36 -41.30
N ASP A 207 -1.32 -12.44 -41.67
CA ASP A 207 -1.68 -13.27 -42.83
C ASP A 207 -2.94 -14.12 -42.56
N LYS A 208 -3.17 -14.57 -41.31
CA LYS A 208 -4.45 -15.18 -40.90
C LYS A 208 -5.63 -14.21 -40.95
N TYR A 209 -5.43 -12.94 -40.58
CA TYR A 209 -6.45 -11.89 -40.69
C TYR A 209 -6.74 -11.48 -42.15
N LEU A 210 -5.76 -11.60 -43.06
CA LEU A 210 -5.92 -11.35 -44.50
C LEU A 210 -6.69 -12.47 -45.22
N ASN A 211 -6.46 -13.74 -44.86
CA ASN A 211 -7.18 -14.88 -45.44
C ASN A 211 -8.67 -14.94 -45.03
N HIS A 212 -8.99 -14.57 -43.79
CA HIS A 212 -10.39 -14.50 -43.34
C HIS A 212 -11.21 -13.39 -44.02
N LYS A 213 -10.53 -12.41 -44.64
CA LYS A 213 -11.14 -11.32 -45.42
C LYS A 213 -11.41 -11.70 -46.87
N GLN A 214 -10.71 -12.70 -47.42
CA GLN A 214 -10.94 -13.21 -48.78
C GLN A 214 -12.13 -14.19 -48.86
N GLU A 215 -12.40 -14.98 -47.83
CA GLU A 215 -13.54 -15.92 -47.84
C GLU A 215 -14.91 -15.25 -47.67
N ASN A 216 -14.97 -14.10 -46.98
CA ASN A 216 -16.22 -13.34 -46.80
C ASN A 216 -16.56 -12.39 -47.97
N ALA A 217 -15.71 -12.32 -49.01
CA ALA A 217 -15.98 -11.53 -50.22
C ALA A 217 -16.61 -12.36 -51.36
N HIS A 218 -16.82 -13.68 -51.19
CA HIS A 218 -17.36 -14.54 -52.25
C HIS A 218 -18.89 -14.71 -52.24
N LYS A 219 -19.61 -13.97 -51.39
CA LYS A 219 -21.06 -14.07 -51.20
C LYS A 219 -21.79 -12.72 -51.15
N THR A 220 -21.45 -11.79 -52.03
CA THR A 220 -22.40 -10.71 -52.37
C THR A 220 -22.18 -10.16 -53.78
N ASP A 221 -23.15 -10.48 -54.62
CA ASP A 221 -23.61 -9.79 -55.83
C ASP A 221 -22.72 -9.63 -57.06
N LYS A 222 -22.88 -10.61 -57.95
CA LYS A 222 -23.34 -10.33 -59.32
C LYS A 222 -24.53 -9.35 -59.31
N LEU A 223 -24.34 -8.10 -59.69
CA LEU A 223 -25.21 -7.43 -60.67
C LEU A 223 -24.58 -6.15 -61.23
N SER A 224 -24.40 -6.13 -62.57
CA SER A 224 -24.37 -4.97 -63.50
C SER A 224 -23.38 -3.80 -63.25
N GLY A 225 -22.61 -3.26 -64.19
CA GLY A 225 -22.46 -3.44 -65.63
C GLY A 225 -21.68 -2.24 -66.24
N ILE A 226 -20.72 -2.53 -67.13
CA ILE A 226 -20.40 -1.84 -68.40
C ILE A 226 -19.77 -0.40 -68.42
N ARG A 227 -18.53 -0.39 -68.97
CA ARG A 227 -17.82 0.56 -69.90
C ARG A 227 -16.90 1.72 -69.42
N ASN A 228 -15.60 1.46 -69.66
CA ASN A 228 -14.57 2.18 -70.46
C ASN A 228 -14.23 3.67 -70.25
N GLY A 229 -12.91 3.95 -70.11
CA GLY A 229 -12.24 5.08 -70.78
C GLY A 229 -11.28 5.96 -69.96
N GLU A 230 -10.01 5.55 -69.88
CA GLU A 230 -8.74 6.31 -69.93
C GLU A 230 -8.44 7.62 -69.14
N GLU A 231 -7.12 7.71 -68.85
CA GLU A 231 -6.24 8.86 -68.55
C GLU A 231 -5.85 9.25 -67.11
N LEU A 232 -4.53 9.22 -66.92
CA LEU A 232 -3.74 9.51 -65.73
C LEU A 232 -3.70 11.01 -65.39
N LYS A 233 -3.93 11.36 -64.11
CA LYS A 233 -3.25 12.50 -63.45
C LYS A 233 -2.86 12.14 -62.01
N GLN A 234 -1.57 12.26 -61.72
CA GLN A 234 -0.97 12.13 -60.40
C GLN A 234 -1.56 13.17 -59.43
N GLY A 235 -2.32 12.71 -58.45
CA GLY A 235 -2.69 13.46 -57.25
C GLY A 235 -2.02 12.82 -56.03
N LYS A 236 -1.03 13.50 -55.46
CA LYS A 236 -0.33 13.09 -54.23
C LYS A 236 -1.32 13.11 -53.07
N ARG A 237 -1.94 11.97 -52.74
CA ARG A 237 -2.89 11.84 -51.63
C ARG A 237 -2.11 11.55 -50.34
N ILE A 238 -1.93 12.58 -49.52
CA ILE A 238 -1.49 12.45 -48.13
C ILE A 238 -2.54 11.59 -47.40
N LYS A 239 -2.18 10.38 -46.98
CA LYS A 239 -2.98 9.60 -46.04
C LYS A 239 -2.82 10.23 -44.66
N ARG A 240 -3.87 10.93 -44.20
CA ARG A 240 -4.12 11.14 -42.77
C ARG A 240 -4.31 9.76 -42.14
N GLN A 241 -3.28 9.26 -41.48
CA GLN A 241 -3.40 8.18 -40.52
C GLN A 241 -4.09 8.80 -39.30
N SER A 242 -5.28 8.32 -38.96
CA SER A 242 -5.90 8.65 -37.68
C SER A 242 -5.18 7.83 -36.61
N ASP A 243 -4.54 8.52 -35.69
CA ASP A 243 -4.09 7.95 -34.42
C ASP A 243 -5.33 7.44 -33.68
N TYR A 244 -5.46 6.13 -33.52
CA TYR A 244 -6.53 5.55 -32.71
C TYR A 244 -6.10 5.60 -31.24
N GLU A 245 -6.54 6.66 -30.56
CA GLU A 245 -6.30 6.91 -29.13
C GLU A 245 -7.00 5.82 -28.28
N TYR A 246 -6.23 4.96 -27.61
CA TYR A 246 -6.76 3.95 -26.69
C TYR A 246 -7.30 4.63 -25.43
N THR A 247 -8.62 4.77 -25.35
CA THR A 247 -9.34 5.26 -24.16
C THR A 247 -10.07 4.09 -23.51
N PRO A 248 -9.59 3.56 -22.36
CA PRO A 248 -10.27 2.46 -21.69
C PRO A 248 -11.63 2.93 -21.16
N THR A 249 -12.71 2.29 -21.60
CA THR A 249 -14.07 2.55 -21.09
C THR A 249 -14.33 1.82 -19.77
N LYS A 250 -13.71 0.65 -19.60
CA LYS A 250 -13.76 -0.19 -18.39
C LYS A 250 -12.58 0.12 -17.48
N THR A 251 -12.80 0.97 -16.48
CA THR A 251 -11.73 1.51 -15.62
C THR A 251 -11.85 1.12 -14.14
N ARG A 252 -12.85 0.31 -13.76
CA ARG A 252 -13.03 -0.15 -12.37
C ARG A 252 -12.72 -1.63 -12.23
N CYS A 253 -11.77 -1.98 -11.36
CA CYS A 253 -11.44 -3.35 -10.96
C CYS A 253 -12.37 -3.78 -9.81
N PRO A 254 -13.29 -4.75 -10.00
CA PRO A 254 -14.19 -5.20 -8.93
C PRO A 254 -13.44 -6.05 -7.88
N LEU A 255 -13.47 -5.61 -6.62
CA LEU A 255 -12.75 -6.23 -5.51
C LEU A 255 -13.63 -7.17 -4.68
N LEU A 256 -13.01 -8.28 -4.24
CA LEU A 256 -13.42 -9.06 -3.08
C LEU A 256 -12.47 -8.73 -1.92
N LEU A 257 -12.99 -8.21 -0.81
CA LEU A 257 -12.21 -8.02 0.40
C LEU A 257 -12.63 -9.07 1.44
N VAL A 258 -11.65 -9.72 2.06
CA VAL A 258 -11.88 -10.74 3.08
C VAL A 258 -11.15 -10.34 4.35
N ALA A 259 -11.85 -10.17 5.46
CA ALA A 259 -11.26 -10.04 6.79
C ALA A 259 -11.36 -11.38 7.52
N ASP A 260 -10.24 -11.89 8.01
CA ASP A 260 -10.23 -13.07 8.86
C ASP A 260 -10.70 -12.74 10.29
N TYR A 261 -10.91 -13.78 11.10
CA TYR A 261 -11.40 -13.63 12.48
C TYR A 261 -10.46 -12.80 13.35
N ARG A 262 -9.16 -12.79 13.05
CA ARG A 262 -8.14 -12.02 13.80
C ARG A 262 -8.29 -10.53 13.47
N PHE A 263 -8.39 -10.18 12.20
CA PHE A 263 -8.66 -8.81 11.78
C PHE A 263 -10.00 -8.30 12.29
N PHE A 264 -11.04 -9.14 12.25
CA PHE A 264 -12.35 -8.85 12.84
C PHE A 264 -12.25 -8.54 14.34
N GLN A 265 -11.50 -9.32 15.11
CA GLN A 265 -11.32 -9.11 16.55
C GLN A 265 -10.50 -7.85 16.83
N GLU A 266 -9.35 -7.71 16.17
CA GLU A 266 -8.32 -6.74 16.51
C GLU A 266 -8.56 -5.36 15.89
N MET A 267 -8.92 -5.33 14.59
CA MET A 267 -9.21 -4.10 13.86
C MET A 267 -10.70 -3.78 13.80
N GLY A 268 -11.56 -4.76 14.02
CA GLY A 268 -13.01 -4.58 14.08
C GLY A 268 -13.59 -4.42 15.49
N ALA A 269 -12.80 -4.61 16.55
CA ALA A 269 -13.30 -4.78 17.93
C ALA A 269 -14.39 -5.85 18.04
N SER A 270 -14.28 -6.92 17.25
CA SER A 270 -15.32 -7.95 17.12
C SER A 270 -16.69 -7.41 16.69
N ASN A 271 -16.71 -6.29 15.94
CA ASN A 271 -17.91 -5.71 15.36
C ASN A 271 -17.82 -5.71 13.84
N THR A 272 -18.76 -6.41 13.20
CA THR A 272 -18.69 -6.64 11.76
C THR A 272 -18.91 -5.35 10.97
N LYS A 273 -19.80 -4.47 11.42
CA LYS A 273 -20.04 -3.18 10.75
C LYS A 273 -18.80 -2.31 10.82
N SER A 274 -18.18 -2.21 11.99
CA SER A 274 -16.94 -1.46 12.17
C SER A 274 -15.79 -2.00 11.32
N THR A 275 -15.66 -3.33 11.18
CA THR A 275 -14.69 -3.95 10.27
C THR A 275 -14.95 -3.57 8.81
N ILE A 276 -16.19 -3.73 8.35
CA ILE A 276 -16.55 -3.43 6.96
C ILE A 276 -16.30 -1.95 6.66
N SER A 277 -16.71 -1.05 7.55
CA SER A 277 -16.50 0.38 7.36
C SER A 277 -15.03 0.76 7.28
N TYR A 278 -14.18 0.15 8.12
CA TYR A 278 -12.74 0.33 8.03
C TYR A 278 -12.19 -0.07 6.66
N LEU A 279 -12.59 -1.24 6.16
CA LEU A 279 -12.15 -1.74 4.84
C LEU A 279 -12.61 -0.83 3.70
N ILE A 280 -13.85 -0.34 3.74
CA ILE A 280 -14.37 0.61 2.73
C ILE A 280 -13.53 1.89 2.73
N SER A 281 -13.29 2.47 3.92
CA SER A 281 -12.47 3.68 4.04
C SER A 281 -11.02 3.48 3.58
N LEU A 282 -10.42 2.31 3.83
CA LEU A 282 -9.08 1.97 3.36
C LEU A 282 -9.01 1.93 1.84
N ILE A 283 -9.91 1.17 1.21
CA ILE A 283 -9.92 1.05 -0.25
C ILE A 283 -10.24 2.39 -0.92
N ASP A 284 -11.03 3.27 -0.29
CA ASP A 284 -11.32 4.59 -0.82
C ASP A 284 -10.06 5.48 -0.96
N ARG A 285 -9.12 5.32 -0.03
CA ARG A 285 -7.84 6.05 -0.05
C ARG A 285 -6.85 5.45 -1.03
N VAL A 286 -6.78 4.12 -1.08
CA VAL A 286 -5.98 3.40 -2.08
C VAL A 286 -6.48 3.71 -3.50
N HIS A 287 -7.81 3.71 -3.71
CA HIS A 287 -8.43 4.04 -4.98
C HIS A 287 -7.98 5.40 -5.51
N LYS A 288 -7.87 6.41 -4.65
CA LYS A 288 -7.43 7.75 -5.03
C LYS A 288 -6.03 7.75 -5.66
N ILE A 289 -5.09 7.00 -5.10
CA ILE A 289 -3.71 6.88 -5.64
C ILE A 289 -3.75 6.38 -7.08
N TYR A 290 -4.53 5.33 -7.35
CA TYR A 290 -4.64 4.72 -8.68
C TYR A 290 -5.44 5.58 -9.65
N ASN A 291 -6.54 6.17 -9.21
CA ASN A 291 -7.43 6.98 -10.05
C ASN A 291 -6.75 8.26 -10.55
N ASP A 292 -5.95 8.88 -9.69
CA ASP A 292 -5.21 10.11 -10.00
C ASP A 292 -3.94 9.83 -10.81
N THR A 293 -3.52 8.56 -10.92
CA THR A 293 -2.34 8.17 -11.71
C THR A 293 -2.62 8.24 -13.20
N VAL A 294 -1.71 8.86 -13.94
CA VAL A 294 -1.70 8.87 -15.41
C VAL A 294 -0.78 7.75 -15.91
N TRP A 295 -1.36 6.74 -16.56
CA TRP A 295 -0.66 5.55 -17.04
C TRP A 295 0.00 5.81 -18.39
N GLN A 296 1.18 6.41 -18.37
CA GLN A 296 1.97 6.77 -19.56
C GLN A 296 3.40 6.23 -19.48
N ASP A 297 3.99 5.92 -20.64
CA ASP A 297 5.35 5.39 -20.77
C ASP A 297 6.38 6.54 -20.84
N ARG A 298 6.09 7.58 -21.62
CA ARG A 298 6.90 8.79 -21.78
C ARG A 298 6.03 10.02 -21.67
N GLN A 299 6.62 11.16 -21.30
CA GLN A 299 5.90 12.44 -21.19
C GLN A 299 5.29 12.91 -22.53
N ASP A 300 5.85 12.46 -23.66
CA ASP A 300 5.41 12.81 -25.02
C ASP A 300 4.43 11.79 -25.62
N ALA A 301 4.00 10.77 -24.86
CA ALA A 301 3.12 9.71 -25.34
C ALA A 301 1.76 9.76 -24.65
N ASP A 302 0.68 9.53 -25.40
CA ASP A 302 -0.67 9.55 -24.85
C ASP A 302 -0.85 8.49 -23.75
N GLY A 303 -1.20 8.98 -22.57
CA GLY A 303 -1.56 8.20 -21.39
C GLY A 303 -3.07 8.02 -21.25
N PHE A 304 -3.48 7.08 -20.40
CA PHE A 304 -4.87 7.01 -19.92
C PHE A 304 -4.90 7.19 -18.41
N LYS A 305 -6.04 7.66 -17.89
CA LYS A 305 -6.23 7.99 -16.47
C LYS A 305 -7.56 7.44 -15.97
N GLY A 306 -7.80 7.57 -14.66
CA GLY A 306 -9.08 7.20 -14.06
C GLY A 306 -9.25 5.70 -13.86
N MET A 307 -8.17 4.92 -13.87
CA MET A 307 -8.20 3.50 -13.51
C MET A 307 -8.26 3.36 -11.99
N GLY A 308 -9.08 2.46 -11.48
CA GLY A 308 -9.21 2.29 -10.04
C GLY A 308 -10.02 1.08 -9.66
N PHE A 309 -10.65 1.14 -8.48
CA PHE A 309 -11.29 -0.01 -7.86
C PHE A 309 -12.76 0.27 -7.58
N VAL A 310 -13.53 -0.81 -7.45
CA VAL A 310 -14.89 -0.78 -6.92
C VAL A 310 -15.09 -2.00 -6.03
N ILE A 311 -15.67 -1.84 -4.85
CA ILE A 311 -15.88 -2.96 -3.93
C ILE A 311 -17.15 -3.69 -4.35
N LYS A 312 -17.00 -4.94 -4.78
CA LYS A 312 -18.11 -5.80 -5.19
C LYS A 312 -18.59 -6.70 -4.05
N LYS A 313 -17.68 -7.15 -3.16
CA LYS A 313 -18.05 -8.00 -2.03
C LYS A 313 -17.09 -7.86 -0.85
N ILE A 314 -17.64 -7.87 0.36
CA ILE A 314 -16.87 -7.98 1.60
C ILE A 314 -17.30 -9.24 2.37
N LEU A 315 -16.33 -10.03 2.83
CA LEU A 315 -16.52 -11.15 3.74
C LEU A 315 -15.79 -10.86 5.05
N VAL A 316 -16.48 -10.94 6.18
CA VAL A 316 -15.87 -10.82 7.51
C VAL A 316 -16.11 -12.11 8.27
N HIS A 317 -15.05 -12.86 8.53
CA HIS A 317 -15.13 -14.02 9.39
C HIS A 317 -15.22 -13.56 10.85
N SER A 318 -16.29 -13.95 11.54
CA SER A 318 -16.51 -13.63 12.96
C SER A 318 -15.82 -14.63 13.89
N GLU A 319 -15.63 -15.85 13.39
CA GLU A 319 -15.04 -16.97 14.12
C GLU A 319 -14.02 -17.69 13.23
N PRO A 320 -13.05 -18.41 13.82
CA PRO A 320 -12.14 -19.24 13.05
C PRO A 320 -12.88 -20.39 12.36
N THR A 321 -12.53 -20.65 11.11
CA THR A 321 -13.15 -21.72 10.32
C THR A 321 -12.75 -23.09 10.86
N ARG A 322 -13.74 -23.95 11.12
CA ARG A 322 -13.53 -25.34 11.52
C ARG A 322 -13.09 -26.16 10.32
N VAL A 323 -11.93 -26.78 10.43
CA VAL A 323 -11.36 -27.64 9.39
C VAL A 323 -11.35 -29.09 9.84
N ARG A 324 -11.54 -30.02 8.89
CA ARG A 324 -11.37 -31.46 9.14
C ARG A 324 -9.89 -31.83 9.10
N GLY A 325 -9.54 -32.98 9.67
CA GLY A 325 -8.14 -33.44 9.71
C GLY A 325 -7.55 -33.56 8.30
N GLY A 326 -6.44 -32.86 8.04
CA GLY A 326 -5.73 -32.85 6.75
C GLY A 326 -6.11 -31.72 5.80
N GLU A 327 -7.15 -30.94 6.10
CA GLU A 327 -7.53 -29.75 5.34
C GLU A 327 -6.92 -28.49 5.97
N ALA A 328 -6.66 -27.48 5.13
CA ALA A 328 -6.18 -26.17 5.57
C ALA A 328 -7.10 -25.08 5.03
N HIS A 329 -7.40 -24.10 5.87
CA HIS A 329 -8.21 -22.93 5.51
C HIS A 329 -7.53 -21.66 6.03
N TYR A 330 -7.51 -20.59 5.24
CA TYR A 330 -6.78 -19.35 5.58
C TYR A 330 -7.27 -18.72 6.91
N ASN A 331 -8.54 -18.90 7.24
CA ASN A 331 -9.20 -18.43 8.46
C ASN A 331 -9.22 -19.45 9.63
N MET A 332 -8.48 -20.57 9.55
CA MET A 332 -8.45 -21.55 10.65
C MET A 332 -7.62 -21.05 11.85
N VAL A 333 -7.84 -21.64 13.04
CA VAL A 333 -6.95 -21.42 14.19
C VAL A 333 -5.59 -22.04 13.90
N ARG A 334 -4.57 -21.19 13.84
CA ARG A 334 -3.17 -21.59 13.69
C ARG A 334 -2.29 -20.45 14.18
N GLU A 335 -1.38 -20.77 15.10
CA GLU A 335 -0.53 -19.78 15.77
C GLU A 335 0.52 -19.17 14.85
N LYS A 336 1.08 -19.98 13.93
CA LYS A 336 2.09 -19.52 12.98
C LYS A 336 1.71 -19.90 11.56
N TRP A 337 1.64 -18.88 10.72
CA TRP A 337 1.49 -19.00 9.28
C TRP A 337 2.78 -18.56 8.61
N ASP A 338 3.28 -19.39 7.69
CA ASP A 338 4.15 -18.88 6.64
C ASP A 338 3.30 -18.05 5.67
N VAL A 339 3.80 -16.89 5.26
CA VAL A 339 3.03 -15.91 4.48
C VAL A 339 2.72 -16.41 3.07
N ARG A 340 3.66 -17.13 2.42
CA ARG A 340 3.46 -17.72 1.09
C ARG A 340 2.40 -18.81 1.15
N ASN A 341 2.50 -19.69 2.15
CA ASN A 341 1.51 -20.75 2.37
C ASN A 341 0.11 -20.17 2.68
N LEU A 342 0.01 -19.11 3.49
CA LEU A 342 -1.27 -18.46 3.75
C LEU A 342 -1.89 -17.89 2.47
N LEU A 343 -1.08 -17.19 1.66
CA LEU A 343 -1.52 -16.66 0.37
C LEU A 343 -2.00 -17.78 -0.55
N GLU A 344 -1.24 -18.87 -0.68
CA GLU A 344 -1.62 -20.02 -1.51
C GLU A 344 -2.94 -20.65 -1.04
N VAL A 345 -3.11 -20.87 0.27
CA VAL A 345 -4.35 -21.42 0.84
C VAL A 345 -5.53 -20.47 0.59
N PHE A 346 -5.31 -19.16 0.68
CA PHE A 346 -6.32 -18.16 0.34
C PHE A 346 -6.70 -18.22 -1.15
N SER A 347 -5.73 -18.41 -2.04
CA SER A 347 -5.95 -18.51 -3.49
C SER A 347 -6.73 -19.74 -3.95
N ARG A 348 -6.96 -20.74 -3.09
CA ARG A 348 -7.75 -21.94 -3.41
C ARG A 348 -9.25 -21.69 -3.49
N GLU A 349 -9.71 -20.52 -3.05
CA GLU A 349 -11.14 -20.21 -2.95
C GLU A 349 -11.77 -19.97 -4.34
N TYR A 350 -12.70 -20.84 -4.73
CA TYR A 350 -13.38 -20.81 -6.03
C TYR A 350 -14.03 -19.46 -6.36
N SER A 351 -14.52 -18.75 -5.34
CA SER A 351 -15.21 -17.47 -5.56
C SER A 351 -14.30 -16.35 -6.10
N HIS A 352 -12.97 -16.49 -6.04
CA HIS A 352 -12.03 -15.47 -6.51
C HIS A 352 -12.12 -15.21 -8.02
N LYS A 353 -12.58 -16.19 -8.80
CA LYS A 353 -12.79 -16.08 -10.26
C LYS A 353 -13.77 -14.97 -10.67
N ASP A 354 -14.70 -14.60 -9.79
CA ASP A 354 -15.79 -13.65 -10.08
C ASP A 354 -15.38 -12.18 -9.86
N PHE A 355 -14.13 -11.95 -9.50
CA PHE A 355 -13.57 -10.65 -9.12
C PHE A 355 -12.32 -10.36 -9.96
N CYS A 356 -12.03 -9.07 -10.13
CA CYS A 356 -10.77 -8.66 -10.71
C CYS A 356 -9.60 -9.01 -9.79
N LEU A 357 -9.80 -8.82 -8.48
CA LEU A 357 -8.80 -9.04 -7.45
C LEU A 357 -9.47 -9.41 -6.12
N ALA A 358 -8.88 -10.35 -5.38
CA ALA A 358 -9.32 -10.78 -4.05
C ALA A 358 -8.22 -10.50 -3.01
N HIS A 359 -8.55 -9.78 -1.94
CA HIS A 359 -7.54 -9.38 -0.94
C HIS A 359 -7.91 -9.83 0.46
N LEU A 360 -6.97 -10.49 1.14
CA LEU A 360 -7.10 -10.92 2.53
C LEU A 360 -6.51 -9.89 3.48
N PHE A 361 -7.29 -9.45 4.44
CA PHE A 361 -6.86 -8.65 5.59
C PHE A 361 -6.80 -9.54 6.83
N THR A 362 -5.65 -9.53 7.49
CA THR A 362 -5.38 -10.32 8.70
C THR A 362 -4.67 -9.48 9.75
N ASP A 363 -4.69 -9.92 11.01
CA ASP A 363 -3.86 -9.34 12.08
C ASP A 363 -2.66 -10.24 12.44
N LEU A 364 -2.28 -11.13 11.52
CA LEU A 364 -1.14 -12.03 11.69
C LEU A 364 0.20 -11.30 11.59
N LYS A 365 1.04 -11.45 12.60
CA LYS A 365 2.45 -11.12 12.48
C LYS A 365 3.16 -12.18 11.62
N PHE A 366 3.82 -11.75 10.55
CA PHE A 366 4.65 -12.63 9.73
C PHE A 366 6.13 -12.60 10.14
N GLU A 367 6.79 -13.75 10.00
CA GLU A 367 8.24 -13.85 10.12
C GLU A 367 8.91 -13.08 8.98
N GLY A 368 10.06 -12.49 9.23
CA GLY A 368 10.67 -11.60 8.26
C GLY A 368 9.86 -10.31 8.04
N GLY A 369 8.86 -9.98 8.88
CA GLY A 369 8.22 -8.66 9.04
C GLY A 369 7.56 -8.09 7.80
N ILE A 370 7.15 -9.01 6.96
CA ILE A 370 6.32 -8.81 5.79
C ILE A 370 4.96 -8.28 6.28
N LEU A 371 4.54 -7.13 5.78
CA LEU A 371 3.23 -6.54 6.01
C LEU A 371 2.24 -6.90 4.90
N GLY A 372 2.72 -7.39 3.76
CA GLY A 372 1.88 -7.81 2.65
C GLY A 372 2.60 -8.75 1.69
N LEU A 373 1.82 -9.55 0.98
CA LEU A 373 2.31 -10.43 -0.08
C LEU A 373 1.25 -10.54 -1.18
N ALA A 374 1.67 -10.44 -2.44
CA ALA A 374 0.77 -10.57 -3.57
C ALA A 374 1.42 -11.27 -4.78
N TYR A 375 0.58 -11.87 -5.63
CA TYR A 375 1.02 -12.42 -6.92
C TYR A 375 1.22 -11.31 -7.94
N VAL A 376 2.37 -11.30 -8.63
CA VAL A 376 2.66 -10.25 -9.61
C VAL A 376 1.91 -10.49 -10.93
N GLY A 377 1.25 -9.46 -11.44
CA GLY A 377 0.61 -9.49 -12.74
C GLY A 377 1.62 -9.46 -13.90
N SER A 378 1.41 -10.29 -14.92
CA SER A 378 2.22 -10.24 -16.15
C SER A 378 1.39 -9.72 -17.34
N PRO A 379 2.00 -8.99 -18.30
CA PRO A 379 1.31 -8.48 -19.48
C PRO A 379 0.97 -9.57 -20.50
N ARG A 380 1.55 -10.78 -20.36
CA ARG A 380 1.20 -11.90 -21.23
C ARG A 380 -0.26 -12.29 -21.01
N ARG A 381 -1.02 -12.47 -22.09
CA ARG A 381 -2.46 -12.71 -22.02
C ARG A 381 -2.84 -13.95 -21.22
N ASN A 382 -2.04 -15.02 -21.27
CA ASN A 382 -2.36 -16.28 -20.59
C ASN A 382 -1.43 -16.57 -19.40
N SER A 383 -0.62 -15.60 -18.97
CA SER A 383 0.16 -15.77 -17.75
C SER A 383 -0.73 -15.72 -16.52
N VAL A 384 -0.39 -16.58 -15.57
CA VAL A 384 -1.00 -16.62 -14.24
C VAL A 384 -0.42 -15.49 -13.37
N GLY A 385 -1.10 -15.16 -12.28
CA GLY A 385 -0.76 -14.04 -11.39
C GLY A 385 -1.45 -12.70 -11.73
N GLY A 386 -1.78 -11.96 -10.67
CA GLY A 386 -2.31 -10.60 -10.71
C GLY A 386 -3.73 -10.46 -11.26
N ILE A 387 -4.09 -9.25 -11.67
CA ILE A 387 -5.44 -8.92 -12.12
C ILE A 387 -5.91 -9.76 -13.32
N CYS A 388 -7.20 -10.11 -13.31
CA CYS A 388 -7.87 -10.86 -14.39
C CYS A 388 -7.13 -12.15 -14.81
N THR A 389 -6.51 -12.85 -13.84
CA THR A 389 -5.75 -14.08 -14.11
C THR A 389 -6.66 -15.27 -14.44
N PRO A 390 -6.25 -16.18 -15.35
CA PRO A 390 -6.95 -17.45 -15.55
C PRO A 390 -6.74 -18.42 -14.37
N GLU A 391 -7.56 -19.46 -14.30
CA GLU A 391 -7.37 -20.54 -13.32
C GLU A 391 -6.03 -21.26 -13.51
N TYR A 392 -5.36 -21.59 -12.41
CA TYR A 392 -4.06 -22.26 -12.39
C TYR A 392 -4.18 -23.55 -11.59
N PHE A 393 -3.62 -24.65 -12.08
CA PHE A 393 -3.68 -25.94 -11.39
C PHE A 393 -2.29 -26.29 -10.85
N LYS A 394 -2.17 -26.44 -9.52
CA LYS A 394 -0.93 -26.83 -8.84
C LYS A 394 -1.24 -27.80 -7.70
N ASN A 395 -0.49 -28.91 -7.62
CA ASN A 395 -0.59 -29.90 -6.53
C ASN A 395 -2.02 -30.43 -6.27
N GLY A 396 -2.82 -30.61 -7.32
CA GLY A 396 -4.20 -31.10 -7.21
C GLY A 396 -5.23 -30.05 -6.76
N TYR A 397 -4.82 -28.79 -6.61
CA TYR A 397 -5.71 -27.66 -6.32
C TYR A 397 -5.83 -26.72 -7.52
N THR A 398 -7.01 -26.15 -7.68
CA THR A 398 -7.22 -24.99 -8.55
C THR A 398 -6.95 -23.73 -7.73
N LEU A 399 -6.00 -22.92 -8.18
CA LEU A 399 -5.58 -21.67 -7.60
C LEU A 399 -6.04 -20.49 -8.47
N TYR A 400 -6.46 -19.43 -7.79
CA TYR A 400 -6.85 -18.15 -8.34
C TYR A 400 -5.83 -17.10 -7.89
N LEU A 401 -4.81 -16.89 -8.71
CA LEU A 401 -3.66 -16.03 -8.39
C LEU A 401 -3.94 -14.53 -8.58
N ASN A 402 -5.20 -14.12 -8.66
CA ASN A 402 -5.64 -12.73 -8.62
C ASN A 402 -5.78 -12.25 -7.17
N SER A 403 -4.88 -12.70 -6.31
CA SER A 403 -4.97 -12.52 -4.87
C SER A 403 -3.74 -11.85 -4.26
N GLY A 404 -3.98 -11.21 -3.13
CA GLY A 404 -2.96 -10.66 -2.24
C GLY A 404 -3.45 -10.67 -0.80
N LEU A 405 -2.55 -10.34 0.12
CA LEU A 405 -2.89 -10.15 1.52
C LEU A 405 -2.13 -8.98 2.13
N SER A 406 -2.71 -8.38 3.18
CA SER A 406 -2.05 -7.39 4.02
C SER A 406 -2.34 -7.66 5.49
N SER A 407 -1.35 -7.44 6.34
CA SER A 407 -1.44 -7.56 7.78
C SER A 407 -1.56 -6.20 8.46
N SER A 408 -2.44 -6.11 9.45
CA SER A 408 -2.51 -4.98 10.38
C SER A 408 -1.53 -5.10 11.55
N ARG A 409 -0.69 -6.14 11.58
CA ARG A 409 0.29 -6.36 12.64
C ARG A 409 1.72 -6.44 12.09
N ASN A 410 2.58 -5.57 12.60
CA ASN A 410 3.97 -5.50 12.19
C ASN A 410 4.85 -6.60 12.82
N HIS A 411 6.14 -6.60 12.47
CA HIS A 411 7.11 -7.54 13.05
C HIS A 411 7.26 -7.42 14.57
N TYR A 412 6.97 -6.27 15.16
CA TYR A 412 7.07 -6.05 16.61
C TYR A 412 5.78 -6.44 17.35
N GLY A 413 4.77 -6.93 16.63
CA GLY A 413 3.48 -7.30 17.18
C GLY A 413 2.57 -6.11 17.48
N GLN A 414 2.95 -4.90 17.07
CA GLN A 414 2.14 -3.70 17.21
C GLN A 414 1.18 -3.55 16.02
N ARG A 415 0.09 -2.84 16.27
CA ARG A 415 -0.88 -2.53 15.23
C ARG A 415 -0.34 -1.44 14.30
N VAL A 416 -0.50 -1.68 13.02
CA VAL A 416 -0.14 -0.75 11.94
C VAL A 416 -1.14 0.40 11.93
N ILE A 417 -0.64 1.63 11.80
CA ILE A 417 -1.45 2.85 11.69
C ILE A 417 -2.07 2.99 10.29
N THR A 418 -3.13 3.79 10.17
CA THR A 418 -3.89 3.91 8.90
C THR A 418 -3.03 4.25 7.69
N ARG A 419 -2.13 5.23 7.79
CA ARG A 419 -1.29 5.63 6.65
C ARG A 419 -0.40 4.49 6.15
N GLU A 420 0.17 3.72 7.06
CA GLU A 420 1.05 2.61 6.70
C GLU A 420 0.22 1.46 6.10
N ALA A 421 -0.96 1.18 6.64
CA ALA A 421 -1.91 0.22 6.05
C ALA A 421 -2.35 0.62 4.64
N ASP A 422 -2.57 1.92 4.38
CA ASP A 422 -2.89 2.44 3.05
C ASP A 422 -1.74 2.22 2.06
N LEU A 423 -0.51 2.53 2.45
CA LEU A 423 0.67 2.40 1.59
C LEU A 423 0.99 0.94 1.30
N VAL A 424 0.94 0.06 2.31
CA VAL A 424 1.14 -1.38 2.13
C VAL A 424 0.09 -1.95 1.20
N THR A 425 -1.20 -1.66 1.42
CA THR A 425 -2.26 -2.18 0.55
C THR A 425 -2.11 -1.67 -0.88
N ALA A 426 -1.75 -0.39 -1.06
CA ALA A 426 -1.50 0.18 -2.38
C ALA A 426 -0.29 -0.47 -3.09
N HIS A 427 0.75 -0.83 -2.35
CA HIS A 427 1.92 -1.55 -2.83
C HIS A 427 1.57 -2.98 -3.29
N GLU A 428 0.82 -3.74 -2.48
CA GLU A 428 0.38 -5.09 -2.83
C GLU A 428 -0.54 -5.10 -4.07
N PHE A 429 -1.41 -4.11 -4.18
CA PHE A 429 -2.19 -3.92 -5.41
C PHE A 429 -1.30 -3.61 -6.62
N GLY A 430 -0.15 -2.96 -6.41
CA GLY A 430 0.80 -2.61 -7.45
C GLY A 430 1.46 -3.86 -8.03
N HIS A 431 1.78 -4.83 -7.17
CA HIS A 431 2.17 -6.17 -7.58
C HIS A 431 1.09 -6.86 -8.40
N ASN A 432 -0.15 -6.92 -7.91
CA ASN A 432 -1.24 -7.52 -8.68
C ASN A 432 -1.51 -6.83 -10.03
N TRP A 433 -1.26 -5.53 -10.13
CA TRP A 433 -1.36 -4.76 -11.38
C TRP A 433 -0.14 -4.94 -12.30
N GLY A 434 0.92 -5.56 -11.80
CA GLY A 434 2.04 -6.06 -12.58
C GLY A 434 3.34 -5.29 -12.45
N SER A 435 3.52 -4.54 -11.37
CA SER A 435 4.84 -4.00 -11.02
C SER A 435 5.60 -4.99 -10.15
N GLU A 436 6.85 -5.27 -10.51
CA GLU A 436 7.84 -5.77 -9.56
C GLU A 436 8.33 -4.59 -8.69
N HIS A 437 9.24 -4.85 -7.75
CA HIS A 437 9.86 -3.76 -7.00
C HIS A 437 10.69 -2.85 -7.91
N ASP A 438 10.77 -1.57 -7.55
CA ASP A 438 11.59 -0.61 -8.26
C ASP A 438 13.08 -0.96 -8.11
N PRO A 439 13.85 -1.05 -9.21
CA PRO A 439 15.28 -1.30 -9.11
C PRO A 439 16.00 -0.09 -8.50
N ASP A 440 17.16 -0.32 -7.89
CA ASP A 440 18.04 0.73 -7.33
C ASP A 440 18.74 1.55 -8.43
N VAL A 441 17.95 2.18 -9.31
CA VAL A 441 18.38 3.09 -10.36
C VAL A 441 17.75 4.46 -10.15
N ALA A 442 18.48 5.52 -10.47
CA ALA A 442 18.05 6.90 -10.18
C ALA A 442 16.70 7.28 -10.80
N GLU A 443 16.30 6.64 -11.90
CA GLU A 443 14.99 6.85 -12.55
C GLU A 443 13.82 6.39 -11.67
N CYS A 444 13.98 5.25 -10.99
CA CYS A 444 12.87 4.53 -10.35
C CYS A 444 12.99 4.44 -8.83
N SER A 445 14.19 4.68 -8.29
CA SER A 445 14.48 4.78 -6.86
C SER A 445 15.40 5.99 -6.63
N PRO A 446 14.90 7.22 -6.85
CA PRO A 446 15.71 8.42 -6.68
C PRO A 446 16.03 8.64 -5.20
N ALA A 447 17.20 9.22 -4.92
CA ALA A 447 17.57 9.61 -3.57
C ALA A 447 16.56 10.60 -2.97
N ALA A 448 16.53 10.69 -1.63
CA ALA A 448 15.72 11.66 -0.89
C ALA A 448 15.84 13.10 -1.44
N SER A 449 17.01 13.45 -1.99
CA SER A 449 17.27 14.76 -2.56
C SER A 449 16.33 15.14 -3.72
N HIS A 450 15.80 14.13 -4.41
CA HIS A 450 14.94 14.24 -5.59
C HIS A 450 13.51 13.71 -5.33
N GLY A 451 13.03 13.81 -4.08
CA GLY A 451 11.66 13.46 -3.70
C GLY A 451 11.48 12.02 -3.21
N GLY A 452 12.57 11.33 -2.86
CA GLY A 452 12.56 10.01 -2.21
C GLY A 452 12.11 8.85 -3.10
N SER A 453 12.22 7.63 -2.58
CA SER A 453 11.81 6.42 -3.31
C SER A 453 10.31 6.40 -3.61
N TYR A 454 9.91 5.69 -4.66
CA TYR A 454 8.51 5.56 -5.06
C TYR A 454 7.76 4.46 -4.30
N LEU A 455 6.44 4.36 -4.52
CA LEU A 455 5.56 3.41 -3.83
C LEU A 455 6.00 1.95 -3.94
N MET A 456 6.59 1.53 -5.07
CA MET A 456 7.01 0.15 -5.31
C MET A 456 8.47 -0.13 -4.90
N TYR A 457 9.07 0.73 -4.08
CA TYR A 457 10.41 0.48 -3.56
C TYR A 457 10.47 -0.80 -2.74
N THR A 458 11.59 -1.53 -2.82
CA THR A 458 11.80 -2.83 -2.14
C THR A 458 11.68 -2.75 -0.61
N TYR A 459 11.93 -1.57 -0.04
CA TYR A 459 11.78 -1.27 1.38
C TYR A 459 10.62 -0.30 1.63
N SER A 460 9.99 -0.41 2.80
CA SER A 460 8.88 0.48 3.17
C SER A 460 9.24 1.95 3.08
N VAL A 461 8.45 2.68 2.31
CA VAL A 461 8.54 4.12 2.22
C VAL A 461 7.84 4.79 3.40
N SER A 462 8.39 5.92 3.83
CA SER A 462 7.90 6.65 5.00
C SER A 462 6.62 7.44 4.73
N GLY A 463 6.31 7.66 3.45
CA GLY A 463 5.21 8.47 2.98
C GLY A 463 5.48 9.98 2.97
N TYR A 464 6.57 10.46 3.59
CA TYR A 464 6.90 11.89 3.75
C TYR A 464 7.30 12.54 2.43
N ASP A 465 8.03 11.82 1.60
CA ASP A 465 8.49 12.37 0.34
C ASP A 465 7.40 12.26 -0.72
N VAL A 466 7.40 13.24 -1.64
CA VAL A 466 6.36 13.38 -2.67
C VAL A 466 6.20 12.14 -3.55
N ASN A 467 7.27 11.35 -3.75
CA ASN A 467 7.24 10.15 -4.57
C ASN A 467 6.69 8.93 -3.83
N ASN A 468 6.68 8.91 -2.50
CA ASN A 468 6.24 7.73 -1.74
C ASN A 468 4.77 7.35 -1.98
N LYS A 469 3.96 8.29 -2.50
CA LYS A 469 2.54 8.10 -2.85
C LYS A 469 2.31 8.03 -4.37
N ARG A 470 3.38 7.87 -5.15
CA ARG A 470 3.36 7.85 -6.61
C ARG A 470 4.04 6.58 -7.11
N PHE A 471 3.63 6.11 -8.28
CA PHE A 471 4.34 5.07 -9.00
C PHE A 471 5.57 5.64 -9.70
N SER A 472 6.66 4.87 -9.70
CA SER A 472 7.86 5.23 -10.45
C SER A 472 7.64 5.10 -11.96
N PRO A 473 8.51 5.69 -12.80
CA PRO A 473 8.51 5.42 -14.23
C PRO A 473 8.62 3.93 -14.60
N CYS A 474 9.34 3.11 -13.82
CA CYS A 474 9.43 1.65 -14.04
C CYS A 474 8.09 0.96 -13.76
N SER A 475 7.47 1.32 -12.63
CA SER A 475 6.16 0.81 -12.21
C SER A 475 5.08 1.17 -13.24
N LEU A 476 5.05 2.44 -13.69
CA LEU A 476 4.10 2.93 -14.69
C LEU A 476 4.20 2.14 -16.00
N ARG A 477 5.42 1.88 -16.48
CA ARG A 477 5.67 1.10 -17.71
C ARG A 477 5.15 -0.34 -17.59
N SER A 478 5.41 -0.99 -16.45
CA SER A 478 5.04 -2.39 -16.22
C SER A 478 3.53 -2.54 -16.08
N ILE A 479 2.92 -1.73 -15.22
CA ILE A 479 1.47 -1.74 -14.97
C ILE A 479 0.70 -1.37 -16.23
N ARG A 480 1.13 -0.34 -16.98
CA ARG A 480 0.46 0.07 -18.23
C ARG A 480 0.31 -1.10 -19.20
N LYS A 481 1.37 -1.90 -19.40
CA LYS A 481 1.33 -3.07 -20.30
C LYS A 481 0.32 -4.11 -19.83
N VAL A 482 0.26 -4.38 -18.53
CA VAL A 482 -0.70 -5.33 -17.95
C VAL A 482 -2.13 -4.82 -18.08
N LEU A 483 -2.38 -3.54 -17.79
CA LEU A 483 -3.69 -2.92 -17.94
C LEU A 483 -4.18 -2.99 -19.39
N GLN A 484 -3.34 -2.68 -20.37
CA GLN A 484 -3.72 -2.79 -21.78
C GLN A 484 -4.02 -4.24 -22.20
N ALA A 485 -3.33 -5.22 -21.63
CA ALA A 485 -3.49 -6.63 -21.99
C ALA A 485 -4.67 -7.32 -21.29
N LYS A 486 -4.93 -6.99 -20.02
CA LYS A 486 -5.83 -7.77 -19.13
C LYS A 486 -7.09 -7.02 -18.70
N SER A 487 -7.08 -5.69 -18.58
CA SER A 487 -8.19 -4.93 -17.98
C SER A 487 -9.55 -5.18 -18.67
N GLY A 488 -9.57 -5.25 -19.99
CA GLY A 488 -10.80 -5.45 -20.78
C GLY A 488 -11.56 -6.75 -20.48
N ARG A 489 -10.92 -7.72 -19.80
CA ARG A 489 -11.53 -9.01 -19.43
C ARG A 489 -12.41 -8.92 -18.19
N CYS A 490 -11.98 -8.18 -17.18
CA CYS A 490 -12.60 -8.23 -15.85
C CYS A 490 -12.95 -6.88 -15.23
N PHE A 491 -12.51 -5.76 -15.83
CA PHE A 491 -12.89 -4.43 -15.37
C PHE A 491 -14.33 -4.10 -15.81
N SER A 492 -15.00 -3.25 -15.03
CA SER A 492 -16.30 -2.68 -15.34
C SER A 492 -16.19 -1.19 -15.64
N GLU A 493 -17.24 -0.63 -16.25
CA GLU A 493 -17.36 0.81 -16.45
C GLU A 493 -17.56 1.52 -15.09
N PRO A 494 -17.06 2.76 -14.94
CA PRO A 494 -17.35 3.57 -13.77
C PRO A 494 -18.84 3.96 -13.73
N GLU A 495 -19.44 3.96 -12.53
CA GLU A 495 -20.82 4.42 -12.34
C GLU A 495 -20.83 5.98 -12.46
N GLU A 496 -21.77 6.58 -13.24
CA GLU A 496 -21.73 7.98 -13.75
C GLU A 496 -21.75 9.12 -12.70
N SER A 497 -21.26 10.32 -13.07
CA SER A 497 -21.36 11.59 -12.32
C SER A 497 -22.81 12.09 -12.24
N PHE A 498 -23.24 12.55 -11.06
CA PHE A 498 -24.65 12.81 -10.76
C PHE A 498 -24.93 14.27 -10.41
N CYS A 499 -25.62 14.99 -11.30
CA CYS A 499 -26.13 16.35 -11.03
C CYS A 499 -27.24 16.31 -9.98
N GLY A 500 -27.02 17.00 -8.86
CA GLY A 500 -27.94 17.03 -7.72
C GLY A 500 -27.33 16.52 -6.41
N ASN A 501 -26.00 16.35 -6.36
CA ASN A 501 -25.24 15.97 -5.16
C ASN A 501 -24.59 17.17 -4.44
N LEU A 502 -24.85 18.41 -4.92
CA LEU A 502 -24.34 19.70 -4.43
C LEU A 502 -22.85 19.93 -4.68
N ARG A 503 -22.21 19.14 -5.53
CA ARG A 503 -20.80 19.29 -5.90
C ARG A 503 -20.68 19.49 -7.39
N VAL A 504 -20.03 20.58 -7.79
CA VAL A 504 -19.73 20.86 -9.19
C VAL A 504 -18.69 19.86 -9.70
N GLU A 505 -19.12 18.88 -10.47
CA GLU A 505 -18.27 17.82 -11.03
C GLU A 505 -18.36 17.79 -12.56
N GLY A 506 -17.28 17.38 -13.23
CA GLY A 506 -17.26 17.26 -14.69
C GLY A 506 -17.57 18.58 -15.42
N GLY A 507 -18.73 18.64 -16.08
CA GLY A 507 -19.16 19.77 -16.93
C GLY A 507 -20.14 20.75 -16.28
N GLU A 508 -20.35 20.68 -14.97
CA GLU A 508 -21.30 21.50 -14.22
C GLU A 508 -20.76 22.93 -13.96
N GLU A 509 -21.63 23.95 -13.86
CA GLU A 509 -21.26 25.32 -13.46
C GLU A 509 -21.66 25.65 -12.00
N CYS A 510 -22.59 24.87 -11.46
CA CYS A 510 -23.10 24.92 -10.09
C CYS A 510 -23.84 23.61 -9.84
N ASP A 511 -24.10 23.25 -8.59
CA ASP A 511 -25.00 22.14 -8.30
C ASP A 511 -25.94 22.58 -7.17
N ALA A 512 -27.23 22.67 -7.53
CA ALA A 512 -28.33 23.10 -6.68
C ALA A 512 -28.79 22.04 -5.68
N GLY A 513 -28.35 20.80 -5.84
CA GLY A 513 -28.93 19.62 -5.22
C GLY A 513 -30.15 19.10 -5.99
N LEU A 514 -30.75 18.01 -5.51
CA LEU A 514 -31.89 17.37 -6.17
C LEU A 514 -33.14 18.26 -6.22
N LEU A 515 -33.77 18.36 -7.39
CA LEU A 515 -35.04 19.05 -7.61
C LEU A 515 -36.18 18.56 -6.70
N GLY A 516 -36.91 19.50 -6.08
CA GLY A 516 -38.12 19.23 -5.29
C GLY A 516 -37.96 19.39 -3.78
N THR A 517 -36.80 19.85 -3.32
CA THR A 517 -36.53 20.25 -1.93
C THR A 517 -36.74 21.77 -1.79
N GLU A 518 -37.11 22.24 -0.61
CA GLU A 518 -37.47 23.65 -0.37
C GLU A 518 -36.27 24.61 -0.39
N ASP A 519 -35.06 24.09 -0.62
CA ASP A 519 -33.80 24.82 -0.75
C ASP A 519 -33.33 24.84 -2.21
N ASN A 520 -34.19 25.36 -3.08
CA ASN A 520 -33.83 25.61 -4.47
C ASN A 520 -32.75 26.69 -4.48
N ASP A 521 -31.52 26.34 -4.88
CA ASP A 521 -30.50 27.33 -5.19
C ASP A 521 -31.03 28.21 -6.32
N MET A 522 -31.47 29.42 -5.98
CA MET A 522 -32.03 30.35 -6.95
C MET A 522 -31.00 30.78 -8.00
N CYS A 523 -29.73 30.47 -7.76
CA CYS A 523 -28.61 30.75 -8.64
C CYS A 523 -28.32 29.61 -9.61
N CYS A 524 -28.81 28.40 -9.33
CA CYS A 524 -28.46 27.18 -10.05
C CYS A 524 -29.70 26.43 -10.59
N ASP A 525 -29.58 25.89 -11.80
CA ASP A 525 -30.65 25.14 -12.45
C ASP A 525 -30.53 23.63 -12.25
N LYS A 526 -31.56 22.91 -12.72
CA LYS A 526 -31.68 21.45 -12.59
C LYS A 526 -30.69 20.64 -13.42
N ASN A 527 -30.01 21.29 -14.35
CA ASN A 527 -28.98 20.67 -15.19
C ASN A 527 -27.60 21.09 -14.69
N CYS A 528 -27.50 21.60 -13.46
CA CYS A 528 -26.26 22.03 -12.83
C CYS A 528 -25.57 23.16 -13.63
N LYS A 529 -26.38 24.13 -14.11
CA LYS A 529 -25.93 25.36 -14.78
C LYS A 529 -26.39 26.61 -14.05
N LEU A 530 -25.54 27.63 -14.02
CA LEU A 530 -25.90 28.90 -13.38
C LEU A 530 -27.07 29.54 -14.14
N ARG A 531 -28.05 30.06 -13.40
CA ARG A 531 -29.19 30.82 -13.94
C ARG A 531 -28.74 32.22 -14.36
N LYS A 532 -27.83 32.31 -15.32
CA LYS A 532 -27.27 33.57 -15.85
C LYS A 532 -28.36 34.50 -16.37
N ASN A 533 -29.44 33.94 -16.90
CA ASN A 533 -30.64 34.67 -17.32
C ASN A 533 -31.41 35.35 -16.17
N GLN A 534 -31.17 34.95 -14.92
CA GLN A 534 -31.72 35.55 -13.71
C GLN A 534 -30.67 36.40 -12.95
N GLY A 535 -29.53 36.68 -13.58
CA GLY A 535 -28.46 37.50 -13.00
C GLY A 535 -27.48 36.73 -12.11
N ALA A 536 -27.56 35.40 -12.05
CA ALA A 536 -26.66 34.60 -11.23
C ALA A 536 -25.24 34.56 -11.83
N VAL A 537 -24.26 34.98 -11.03
CA VAL A 537 -22.82 34.92 -11.37
C VAL A 537 -22.05 33.93 -10.51
N CYS A 538 -22.66 33.49 -9.40
CA CYS A 538 -22.15 32.45 -8.53
C CYS A 538 -23.32 31.71 -7.86
N SER A 539 -23.02 30.61 -7.17
CA SER A 539 -24.00 29.88 -6.36
C SER A 539 -23.72 30.11 -4.87
N ASP A 540 -24.74 30.55 -4.15
CA ASP A 540 -24.73 30.71 -2.69
C ASP A 540 -24.50 29.37 -1.97
N LYS A 541 -24.78 28.25 -2.64
CA LYS A 541 -24.59 26.91 -2.08
C LYS A 541 -23.19 26.36 -2.33
N ASN A 542 -22.56 26.73 -3.45
CA ASN A 542 -21.27 26.17 -3.82
C ASN A 542 -20.08 27.05 -3.36
N SER A 543 -20.28 28.36 -3.19
CA SER A 543 -19.18 29.33 -2.98
C SER A 543 -19.33 30.19 -1.70
N PRO A 544 -18.29 30.25 -0.83
CA PRO A 544 -18.36 30.95 0.46
C PRO A 544 -18.38 32.48 0.37
N CYS A 545 -17.94 33.06 -0.76
CA CYS A 545 -18.08 34.48 -1.07
C CYS A 545 -19.20 34.74 -2.07
N CYS A 546 -20.27 33.93 -2.05
CA CYS A 546 -21.49 34.19 -2.80
C CYS A 546 -22.65 34.44 -1.84
N ALA A 547 -23.39 35.53 -2.07
CA ALA A 547 -24.57 35.88 -1.31
C ALA A 547 -25.62 36.50 -2.23
N GLY A 548 -26.79 35.86 -2.36
CA GLY A 548 -27.85 36.30 -3.26
C GLY A 548 -27.50 36.15 -4.75
N CYS A 549 -26.76 35.09 -5.12
CA CYS A 549 -26.26 34.82 -6.48
C CYS A 549 -25.24 35.80 -7.05
N VAL A 550 -24.76 36.70 -6.20
CA VAL A 550 -23.74 37.70 -6.50
C VAL A 550 -22.60 37.61 -5.50
N PHE A 551 -21.46 38.18 -5.84
CA PHE A 551 -20.29 38.13 -4.95
C PHE A 551 -20.56 38.88 -3.64
N ALA A 552 -20.23 38.23 -2.53
CA ALA A 552 -20.38 38.75 -1.18
C ALA A 552 -19.55 40.02 -0.98
N ALA A 553 -20.06 40.97 -0.20
CA ALA A 553 -19.42 42.26 0.02
C ALA A 553 -17.97 42.12 0.57
N PRO A 554 -17.08 43.08 0.26
CA PRO A 554 -15.73 43.10 0.82
C PRO A 554 -15.74 43.08 2.36
N GLY A 555 -14.86 42.29 2.96
CA GLY A 555 -14.71 42.21 4.42
C GLY A 555 -15.54 41.13 5.12
N VAL A 556 -16.40 40.39 4.41
CA VAL A 556 -17.06 39.20 4.96
C VAL A 556 -16.02 38.11 5.22
N VAL A 557 -15.84 37.69 6.46
CA VAL A 557 -14.90 36.62 6.83
C VAL A 557 -15.32 35.30 6.20
N CYS A 558 -14.44 34.71 5.40
CA CYS A 558 -14.68 33.43 4.73
C CYS A 558 -13.73 32.32 5.19
N ARG A 559 -12.67 32.64 5.95
CA ARG A 559 -11.77 31.67 6.61
C ARG A 559 -11.16 32.26 7.90
N GLU A 560 -11.18 31.52 8.99
CA GLU A 560 -10.59 31.89 10.29
C GLU A 560 -9.05 31.74 10.31
N ALA A 561 -8.38 32.39 11.27
CA ALA A 561 -6.92 32.30 11.43
C ALA A 561 -6.44 30.93 11.97
N ALA A 562 -5.34 30.41 11.42
CA ALA A 562 -4.69 29.17 11.80
C ALA A 562 -3.20 29.39 12.15
N HIS A 563 -2.92 29.68 13.43
CA HIS A 563 -1.59 30.10 13.89
C HIS A 563 -0.50 29.04 13.71
N SER A 564 -0.82 27.75 13.87
CA SER A 564 0.13 26.64 13.68
C SER A 564 0.50 26.38 12.21
N ALA A 565 -0.35 26.83 11.27
CA ALA A 565 -0.11 26.82 9.83
C ALA A 565 0.39 28.18 9.30
N CYS A 566 0.55 29.15 10.20
CA CYS A 566 0.98 30.51 9.91
C CYS A 566 -0.02 31.35 9.09
N GLU A 567 -1.29 30.98 9.05
CA GLU A 567 -2.33 31.70 8.33
C GLU A 567 -3.18 32.58 9.25
N GLY A 568 -3.48 33.80 8.80
CA GLY A 568 -4.39 34.75 9.44
C GLY A 568 -5.82 34.62 8.91
N GLU A 569 -6.69 35.56 9.29
CA GLU A 569 -8.10 35.55 8.88
C GLU A 569 -8.29 36.06 7.43
N ALA A 570 -9.05 35.35 6.60
CA ALA A 570 -9.33 35.73 5.21
C ALA A 570 -10.76 36.25 5.02
N THR A 571 -10.90 37.34 4.27
CA THR A 571 -12.17 38.00 3.99
C THR A 571 -12.46 38.10 2.49
N CYS A 572 -13.72 37.97 2.09
CA CYS A 572 -14.17 38.16 0.71
C CYS A 572 -13.76 39.53 0.16
N ASN A 573 -13.46 39.58 -1.13
CA ASN A 573 -12.96 40.77 -1.82
C ASN A 573 -14.06 41.56 -2.58
N GLY A 574 -15.29 41.06 -2.64
CA GLY A 574 -16.38 41.68 -3.41
C GLY A 574 -16.39 41.42 -4.92
N ALA A 575 -15.38 40.72 -5.46
CA ALA A 575 -15.18 40.58 -6.90
C ALA A 575 -15.11 39.12 -7.38
N SER A 576 -15.09 38.15 -6.48
CA SER A 576 -15.11 36.71 -6.78
C SER A 576 -15.98 35.96 -5.78
N ALA A 577 -16.49 34.81 -6.21
CA ALA A 577 -17.18 33.85 -5.35
C ALA A 577 -16.19 33.01 -4.52
N ASP A 578 -14.93 33.00 -4.91
CA ASP A 578 -13.86 32.30 -4.21
C ASP A 578 -13.37 33.10 -3.01
N CYS A 579 -13.17 32.40 -1.88
CA CYS A 579 -12.53 32.99 -0.72
C CYS A 579 -11.04 33.22 -1.04
N PRO A 580 -10.52 34.45 -0.92
CA PRO A 580 -9.12 34.74 -1.21
C PRO A 580 -8.17 34.04 -0.23
N LYS A 581 -6.89 33.98 -0.60
CA LYS A 581 -5.84 33.41 0.25
C LYS A 581 -5.77 34.16 1.59
N ALA A 582 -5.62 33.43 2.69
CA ALA A 582 -5.46 34.00 4.01
C ALA A 582 -4.17 34.85 4.07
N PRO A 583 -4.19 36.00 4.74
CA PRO A 583 -3.00 36.78 5.01
C PRO A 583 -2.07 36.00 5.95
N ALA A 584 -0.78 36.32 5.96
CA ALA A 584 0.16 35.71 6.88
C ALA A 584 -0.06 36.20 8.32
N ILE A 585 0.09 35.33 9.33
CA ILE A 585 0.36 35.82 10.70
C ILE A 585 1.81 36.28 10.84
N ALA A 586 2.13 36.90 11.97
CA ALA A 586 3.45 37.47 12.23
C ALA A 586 4.57 36.44 12.04
N ASP A 587 5.61 36.87 11.31
CA ASP A 587 6.81 36.07 11.12
C ASP A 587 7.49 35.75 12.46
N GLU A 588 8.24 34.65 12.49
CA GLU A 588 8.95 34.10 13.64
C GLU A 588 8.07 33.52 14.76
N HIS A 589 6.75 33.49 14.59
CA HIS A 589 5.87 32.72 15.47
C HIS A 589 6.21 31.23 15.39
N GLU A 590 6.38 30.56 16.53
CA GLU A 590 6.76 29.14 16.58
C GLU A 590 5.63 28.26 16.03
N CYS A 591 6.00 27.34 15.14
CA CYS A 591 5.10 26.39 14.51
C CYS A 591 5.73 24.97 14.55
N LEU A 592 5.27 24.06 13.70
CA LEU A 592 5.56 22.62 13.78
C LEU A 592 7.05 22.26 13.74
N GLU A 593 7.46 21.20 14.45
CA GLU A 593 8.84 20.68 14.51
C GLU A 593 9.92 21.74 14.84
N ARG A 594 9.66 22.64 15.80
CA ARG A 594 10.53 23.81 16.11
C ARG A 594 10.73 24.75 14.89
N GLY A 595 9.78 24.70 13.96
CA GLY A 595 9.68 25.59 12.81
C GLY A 595 9.20 26.97 13.20
N ARG A 596 9.21 27.89 12.23
CA ARG A 596 8.79 29.27 12.40
C ARG A 596 7.95 29.75 11.24
N CYS A 597 6.97 30.59 11.53
CA CYS A 597 6.18 31.25 10.51
C CYS A 597 7.03 32.21 9.69
N ARG A 598 6.95 32.10 8.35
CA ARG A 598 7.44 33.13 7.44
C ARG A 598 6.47 33.29 6.28
N ASN A 599 6.02 34.52 6.05
CA ASN A 599 5.16 34.89 4.92
C ASN A 599 3.92 33.97 4.77
N GLY A 600 3.34 33.56 5.90
CA GLY A 600 2.09 32.80 5.91
C GLY A 600 2.25 31.29 5.80
N SER A 601 3.47 30.76 5.93
CA SER A 601 3.72 29.31 5.92
C SER A 601 4.62 28.91 7.08
N CYS A 602 4.33 27.74 7.66
CA CYS A 602 5.19 27.16 8.68
C CYS A 602 6.46 26.61 8.02
N VAL A 603 7.58 27.27 8.26
CA VAL A 603 8.89 26.89 7.74
C VAL A 603 9.51 25.91 8.75
N PRO A 604 9.78 24.63 8.38
CA PRO A 604 10.33 23.65 9.31
C PRO A 604 11.72 24.05 9.81
N TYR A 605 12.17 23.45 10.93
CA TYR A 605 13.40 23.87 11.62
C TYR A 605 14.60 24.08 10.68
N CYS A 606 14.88 23.13 9.78
CA CYS A 606 16.00 23.27 8.85
C CYS A 606 15.88 24.52 7.99
N GLU A 607 14.69 24.75 7.43
CA GLU A 607 14.35 25.89 6.58
C GLU A 607 14.37 27.22 7.35
N THR A 608 14.08 27.22 8.67
CA THR A 608 14.26 28.43 9.50
C THR A 608 15.73 28.83 9.61
N GLN A 609 16.64 27.84 9.58
CA GLN A 609 18.08 28.02 9.61
C GLN A 609 18.69 28.22 8.20
N GLY A 610 17.86 28.36 7.15
CA GLY A 610 18.32 28.49 5.76
C GLY A 610 18.83 27.18 5.15
N LEU A 611 18.33 26.04 5.63
CA LEU A 611 18.65 24.68 5.18
C LEU A 611 17.37 23.98 4.69
N HIS A 612 17.42 22.72 4.26
CA HIS A 612 16.24 21.93 3.92
C HIS A 612 16.19 20.65 4.75
N SER A 613 15.01 20.24 5.16
CA SER A 613 14.76 19.00 5.88
C SER A 613 15.05 17.79 4.98
N CYS A 614 15.68 16.75 5.53
CA CYS A 614 15.95 15.51 4.80
C CYS A 614 16.42 14.37 5.72
N MET A 615 16.56 13.17 5.15
CA MET A 615 17.13 11.98 5.80
C MET A 615 18.63 11.89 5.48
N CYS A 616 19.47 11.58 6.46
CA CYS A 616 20.90 11.40 6.21
C CYS A 616 21.19 10.13 5.41
N ASP A 617 22.01 10.27 4.36
CA ASP A 617 22.40 9.16 3.50
C ASP A 617 23.50 8.27 4.12
N ILE A 618 24.14 8.76 5.19
CA ILE A 618 25.14 8.02 5.95
C ILE A 618 24.43 7.26 7.05
N VAL A 619 24.60 5.95 7.06
CA VAL A 619 24.03 5.01 8.03
C VAL A 619 24.19 5.46 9.49
N ALA A 620 25.36 5.97 9.86
CA ALA A 620 25.66 6.44 11.22
C ALA A 620 24.88 7.70 11.65
N ASP A 621 24.36 8.46 10.68
CA ASP A 621 23.63 9.70 10.89
C ASP A 621 22.17 9.61 10.46
N ALA A 622 21.77 8.52 9.81
CA ALA A 622 20.42 8.30 9.27
C ALA A 622 19.32 8.36 10.35
N CYS A 623 19.72 8.26 11.64
CA CYS A 623 18.85 8.35 12.81
C CYS A 623 18.97 9.67 13.58
N LYS A 624 19.52 10.71 12.97
CA LYS A 624 19.61 12.05 13.54
C LYS A 624 18.75 13.00 12.73
N ARG A 625 18.34 14.12 13.35
CA ARG A 625 17.69 15.20 12.60
C ARG A 625 18.68 15.80 11.61
N CYS A 626 18.40 15.60 10.32
CA CYS A 626 19.29 16.04 9.25
C CYS A 626 18.69 17.19 8.44
N CYS A 627 19.57 18.12 8.11
CA CYS A 627 19.30 19.20 7.18
C CYS A 627 20.28 19.12 6.01
N ARG A 628 19.99 19.80 4.91
CA ARG A 628 20.91 20.00 3.78
C ARG A 628 20.97 21.47 3.40
N LYS A 629 22.10 21.95 2.89
CA LYS A 629 22.26 23.38 2.54
C LYS A 629 21.46 23.79 1.30
N SER A 630 21.18 22.84 0.42
CA SER A 630 20.34 23.04 -0.76
C SER A 630 19.80 21.70 -1.22
N LEU A 631 18.77 21.71 -2.07
CA LEU A 631 18.13 20.49 -2.58
C LEU A 631 19.13 19.52 -3.26
N ASN A 632 20.23 20.01 -3.81
CA ASN A 632 21.24 19.21 -4.52
C ASN A 632 22.43 18.79 -3.65
N LYS A 633 22.34 18.98 -2.32
CA LYS A 633 23.42 18.67 -1.38
C LYS A 633 23.01 17.55 -0.44
N THR A 634 24.03 16.80 -0.02
CA THR A 634 23.88 15.71 0.95
C THR A 634 23.40 16.24 2.29
N CYS A 635 22.67 15.38 2.97
CA CYS A 635 22.13 15.63 4.29
C CYS A 635 23.21 15.52 5.35
N PHE A 636 23.18 16.43 6.31
CA PHE A 636 24.08 16.47 7.46
C PHE A 636 23.27 16.62 8.75
N PRO A 637 23.71 16.01 9.86
CA PRO A 637 23.02 16.10 11.14
C PRO A 637 23.17 17.50 11.74
N VAL A 638 22.09 18.03 12.35
CA VAL A 638 22.04 19.37 12.95
C VAL A 638 22.83 19.45 14.26
N ALA A 639 22.66 18.45 15.13
CA ALA A 639 23.28 18.39 16.45
C ALA A 639 23.56 16.93 16.82
N HIS A 640 24.61 16.69 17.61
CA HIS A 640 25.06 15.33 17.94
C HIS A 640 24.05 14.52 18.79
N ASN A 641 23.15 15.21 19.53
CA ASN A 641 22.18 14.60 20.43
C ASN A 641 20.71 14.74 19.97
N ASP A 642 20.44 15.25 18.77
CA ASP A 642 19.07 15.31 18.22
C ASP A 642 18.75 13.99 17.50
N ILE A 643 18.65 12.93 18.30
CA ILE A 643 18.41 11.55 17.87
C ILE A 643 16.91 11.39 17.58
N LEU A 644 16.61 10.89 16.38
CA LEU A 644 15.25 10.51 16.00
C LEU A 644 14.81 9.32 16.86
N PRO A 645 13.54 9.25 17.27
CA PRO A 645 13.03 8.13 18.06
C PRO A 645 13.33 6.77 17.41
N ASP A 646 13.61 5.75 18.21
CA ASP A 646 13.74 4.36 17.74
C ASP A 646 12.50 3.99 16.92
N GLY A 647 12.67 3.37 15.74
CA GLY A 647 11.57 3.15 14.79
C GLY A 647 11.45 4.11 13.61
N THR A 648 12.34 5.09 13.51
CA THR A 648 12.25 6.12 12.45
C THR A 648 13.00 5.74 11.17
N PRO A 649 12.38 5.80 9.96
CA PRO A 649 13.01 5.54 8.64
C PRO A 649 14.41 6.02 8.45
N CYS A 650 15.27 5.07 8.08
CA CYS A 650 16.66 5.27 7.76
C CYS A 650 16.97 4.54 6.45
N ILE A 651 18.08 4.92 5.82
CA ILE A 651 18.34 4.65 4.40
C ILE A 651 18.33 3.16 3.98
N GLN A 652 18.49 2.23 4.92
CA GLN A 652 18.69 0.80 4.59
C GLN A 652 17.96 -0.15 5.54
N GLY A 653 17.00 0.37 6.31
CA GLY A 653 16.30 -0.37 7.35
C GLY A 653 15.96 0.60 8.47
N PHE A 654 16.32 0.24 9.70
CA PHE A 654 15.66 0.81 10.87
C PHE A 654 16.60 1.40 11.94
N CYS A 655 16.25 2.59 12.46
CA CYS A 655 16.88 3.26 13.61
C CYS A 655 16.62 2.57 14.95
N ASN A 656 17.70 2.16 15.60
CA ASN A 656 17.73 1.55 16.92
C ASN A 656 18.83 2.19 17.77
N LYS A 657 18.46 2.86 18.86
CA LYS A 657 19.36 3.62 19.75
C LYS A 657 20.26 4.60 18.97
N GLY A 658 19.72 5.22 17.92
CA GLY A 658 20.45 6.15 17.06
C GLY A 658 21.32 5.53 15.95
N VAL A 659 21.23 4.21 15.69
CA VAL A 659 21.98 3.50 14.63
C VAL A 659 21.04 2.86 13.60
N CYS A 660 21.35 2.95 12.30
CA CYS A 660 20.54 2.43 11.19
C CYS A 660 20.97 1.02 10.73
N GLU A 661 20.14 -0.01 10.91
CA GLU A 661 20.50 -1.43 10.67
C GLU A 661 19.91 -2.00 9.35
N LYS A 662 20.66 -2.83 8.58
CA LYS A 662 20.30 -3.37 7.23
C LYS A 662 19.48 -4.66 7.21
N THR A 663 18.31 -4.68 6.55
CA THR A 663 17.55 -5.92 6.29
C THR A 663 17.94 -6.55 4.95
N ILE A 664 18.77 -7.60 4.95
CA ILE A 664 19.12 -8.34 3.73
C ILE A 664 17.97 -9.27 3.37
N GLN A 665 17.59 -9.39 2.08
CA GLN A 665 17.34 -10.70 1.43
C GLN A 665 16.89 -10.68 -0.06
N ASP A 666 17.01 -9.60 -0.85
CA ASP A 666 16.63 -9.64 -2.29
C ASP A 666 17.34 -10.72 -3.14
N VAL A 667 18.48 -11.26 -2.69
CA VAL A 667 19.22 -12.31 -3.40
C VAL A 667 18.75 -13.73 -3.02
N VAL A 668 18.03 -13.86 -1.90
CA VAL A 668 17.83 -15.16 -1.24
C VAL A 668 16.54 -15.86 -1.70
N GLU A 669 15.51 -15.14 -2.18
CA GLU A 669 14.35 -15.80 -2.83
C GLU A 669 14.71 -16.43 -4.18
N ARG A 670 15.54 -15.77 -5.00
CA ARG A 670 16.07 -16.36 -6.24
C ARG A 670 16.87 -17.65 -6.01
N PHE A 671 17.46 -17.81 -4.83
CA PHE A 671 18.26 -19.00 -4.50
C PHE A 671 17.45 -20.09 -3.79
N TRP A 672 16.40 -19.74 -3.02
CA TRP A 672 15.55 -20.74 -2.37
C TRP A 672 14.55 -21.37 -3.32
N ASP A 673 14.03 -20.66 -4.33
CA ASP A 673 13.18 -21.30 -5.35
C ASP A 673 13.97 -22.41 -6.09
N ILE A 674 15.27 -22.19 -6.34
CA ILE A 674 16.17 -23.21 -6.93
C ILE A 674 16.43 -24.40 -5.98
N ILE A 675 16.36 -24.22 -4.66
CA ILE A 675 16.64 -25.27 -3.66
C ILE A 675 15.36 -26.00 -3.23
N GLU A 676 14.20 -25.33 -3.26
CA GLU A 676 12.88 -25.89 -2.91
C GLU A 676 12.25 -26.66 -4.08
N ASP A 677 12.57 -26.33 -5.33
CA ASP A 677 12.17 -27.10 -6.54
C ASP A 677 12.99 -28.37 -6.75
N ILE A 678 13.93 -28.67 -5.85
CA ILE A 678 14.67 -29.93 -5.83
C ILE A 678 13.76 -31.04 -5.28
N ASN A 679 12.83 -31.48 -6.12
CA ASN A 679 11.93 -32.60 -5.83
C ASN A 679 12.77 -33.86 -5.55
N ILE A 680 12.57 -34.47 -4.39
CA ILE A 680 13.30 -35.68 -3.97
C ILE A 680 13.16 -36.83 -4.99
N ASN A 681 12.07 -36.83 -5.75
CA ASN A 681 11.82 -37.81 -6.81
C ASN A 681 12.67 -37.55 -8.07
N ASN A 682 12.92 -36.28 -8.40
CA ASN A 682 13.83 -35.88 -9.49
C ASN A 682 15.29 -36.05 -9.08
N VAL A 683 15.63 -35.79 -7.82
CA VAL A 683 16.96 -36.11 -7.26
C VAL A 683 17.20 -37.60 -7.24
N LEU A 684 16.22 -38.43 -6.83
CA LEU A 684 16.36 -39.88 -6.90
C LEU A 684 16.52 -40.37 -8.36
N GLY A 685 15.79 -39.76 -9.31
CA GLY A 685 15.96 -40.02 -10.74
C GLY A 685 17.36 -39.67 -11.22
N PHE A 686 17.84 -38.47 -10.93
CA PHE A 686 19.18 -37.99 -11.27
C PHE A 686 20.29 -38.84 -10.64
N LEU A 687 20.15 -39.20 -9.36
CA LEU A 687 21.08 -40.08 -8.63
C LEU A 687 21.09 -41.50 -9.21
N ARG A 688 19.93 -41.99 -9.69
CA ARG A 688 19.81 -43.29 -10.35
C ARG A 688 20.43 -43.28 -11.75
N ASP A 689 20.20 -42.21 -12.51
CA ASP A 689 20.68 -42.06 -13.89
C ASP A 689 22.20 -41.76 -13.93
N ASN A 690 22.74 -41.16 -12.87
CA ASN A 690 24.16 -40.82 -12.72
C ASN A 690 24.85 -41.59 -11.58
N ILE A 691 24.41 -42.83 -11.32
CA ILE A 691 24.87 -43.62 -10.17
C ILE A 691 26.40 -43.82 -10.12
N VAL A 692 27.07 -43.87 -11.27
CA VAL A 692 28.54 -43.98 -11.35
C VAL A 692 29.22 -42.72 -10.80
N GLY A 693 28.74 -41.52 -11.17
CA GLY A 693 29.29 -40.26 -10.69
C GLY A 693 29.06 -40.05 -9.19
N VAL A 694 27.88 -40.46 -8.71
CA VAL A 694 27.52 -40.41 -7.28
C VAL A 694 28.41 -41.32 -6.44
N VAL A 695 28.69 -42.55 -6.91
CA VAL A 695 29.60 -43.48 -6.22
C VAL A 695 31.02 -42.93 -6.17
N VAL A 696 31.51 -42.31 -7.25
CA VAL A 696 32.85 -41.70 -7.28
C VAL A 696 32.95 -40.52 -6.30
N LEU A 697 31.94 -39.64 -6.27
CA LEU A 697 31.95 -38.48 -5.37
C LEU A 697 31.80 -38.88 -3.89
N SER A 698 30.91 -39.83 -3.58
CA SER A 698 30.72 -40.31 -2.22
C SER A 698 31.93 -41.08 -1.70
N THR A 699 32.59 -41.88 -2.54
CA THR A 699 33.86 -42.53 -2.16
C THR A 699 34.98 -41.52 -1.96
N ALA A 700 35.10 -40.49 -2.81
CA ALA A 700 36.07 -39.41 -2.60
C ALA A 700 35.83 -38.67 -1.26
N PHE A 701 34.57 -38.40 -0.91
CA PHE A 701 34.20 -37.74 0.35
C PHE A 701 34.53 -38.56 1.60
N VAL A 702 34.58 -39.88 1.51
CA VAL A 702 34.96 -40.75 2.63
C VAL A 702 36.48 -40.96 2.67
N TRP A 703 37.09 -41.25 1.52
CA TRP A 703 38.49 -41.66 1.46
C TRP A 703 39.48 -40.49 1.53
N ILE A 704 39.12 -39.30 1.05
CA ILE A 704 40.00 -38.12 1.15
C ILE A 704 40.17 -37.70 2.62
N PRO A 705 39.11 -37.49 3.43
CA PRO A 705 39.27 -37.17 4.86
C PRO A 705 39.90 -38.31 5.65
N ALA A 706 39.55 -39.57 5.37
CA ALA A 706 40.18 -40.73 6.02
C ALA A 706 41.69 -40.79 5.73
N SER A 707 42.10 -40.53 4.49
CA SER A 707 43.51 -40.43 4.11
C SER A 707 44.22 -39.26 4.82
N CYS A 708 43.57 -38.10 4.93
CA CYS A 708 44.09 -36.96 5.69
C CYS A 708 44.25 -37.27 7.19
N VAL A 709 43.27 -37.95 7.81
CA VAL A 709 43.34 -38.36 9.23
C VAL A 709 44.41 -39.41 9.43
N ILE A 710 44.50 -40.42 8.57
CA ILE A 710 45.56 -41.43 8.61
C ILE A 710 46.93 -40.75 8.45
N SER A 711 47.10 -39.85 7.48
CA SER A 711 48.34 -39.10 7.29
C SER A 711 48.68 -38.23 8.50
N TYR A 712 47.69 -37.60 9.14
CA TYR A 712 47.88 -36.84 10.36
C TYR A 712 48.32 -37.72 11.55
N VAL A 713 47.67 -38.87 11.74
CA VAL A 713 48.01 -39.84 12.79
C VAL A 713 49.39 -40.43 12.55
N ASP A 714 49.73 -40.75 11.31
CA ASP A 714 51.00 -41.36 10.95
C ASP A 714 52.16 -40.37 11.11
N ARG A 715 51.97 -39.11 10.69
CA ARG A 715 52.92 -38.01 10.99
C ARG A 715 53.06 -37.77 12.50
N ARG A 716 51.98 -37.90 13.27
CA ARG A 716 52.02 -37.77 14.74
C ARG A 716 52.80 -38.92 15.39
N ARG A 717 52.61 -40.16 14.93
CA ARG A 717 53.36 -41.34 15.38
C ARG A 717 54.84 -41.24 15.00
N GLN A 718 55.16 -40.83 13.78
CA GLN A 718 56.54 -40.59 13.35
C GLN A 718 57.23 -39.54 14.21
N ARG A 719 56.56 -38.43 14.55
CA ARG A 719 57.10 -37.41 15.47
C ARG A 719 57.34 -37.96 16.88
N GLN A 720 56.46 -38.83 17.39
CA GLN A 720 56.67 -39.49 18.68
C GLN A 720 57.82 -40.50 18.64
N HIS A 721 57.96 -41.25 17.55
CA HIS A 721 59.08 -42.17 17.34
C HIS A 721 60.40 -41.40 17.22
N HIS A 722 60.44 -40.28 16.48
CA HIS A 722 61.60 -39.40 16.42
C HIS A 722 61.95 -38.83 17.81
N LYS A 723 60.98 -38.37 18.58
CA LYS A 723 61.20 -37.91 19.97
C LYS A 723 61.71 -39.03 20.88
N PHE A 724 61.21 -40.26 20.71
CA PHE A 724 61.68 -41.42 21.43
C PHE A 724 63.13 -41.78 21.05
N MET A 725 63.46 -41.74 19.76
CA MET A 725 64.82 -41.99 19.25
C MET A 725 65.80 -40.87 19.61
N GLU A 726 65.35 -39.60 19.67
CA GLU A 726 66.14 -38.46 20.18
C GLU A 726 66.38 -38.56 21.69
N TRP A 727 65.36 -38.97 22.46
CA TRP A 727 65.49 -39.29 23.88
C TRP A 727 66.49 -40.44 24.12
N GLU A 728 66.40 -41.52 23.33
CA GLU A 728 67.32 -42.66 23.40
C GLU A 728 68.77 -42.25 23.05
N ARG A 729 68.94 -41.22 22.21
CA ARG A 729 70.26 -40.67 21.84
C ARG A 729 70.87 -39.73 22.89
N GLN A 730 70.09 -39.16 23.81
CA GLN A 730 70.53 -38.12 24.78
C GLN A 730 71.15 -38.63 26.10
N ARG A 731 71.42 -39.94 26.22
CA ARG A 731 72.27 -40.61 27.25
C ARG A 731 71.81 -40.62 28.72
N ASP A 732 72.20 -41.74 29.34
CA ASP A 732 72.50 -42.01 30.75
C ASP A 732 71.55 -41.46 31.83
N THR A 733 70.98 -42.41 32.58
CA THR A 733 70.20 -42.23 33.82
C THR A 733 68.89 -41.46 33.68
N PHE A 734 67.79 -42.19 33.47
CA PHE A 734 66.53 -42.20 34.23
C PHE A 734 65.41 -42.79 33.37
N VAL A 735 64.70 -43.77 33.92
CA VAL A 735 63.77 -44.68 33.21
C VAL A 735 62.43 -43.99 32.93
N HIS A 736 61.92 -44.10 31.69
CA HIS A 736 60.60 -43.60 31.30
C HIS A 736 59.46 -44.44 31.94
N PRO A 737 58.36 -43.84 32.44
CA PRO A 737 57.31 -44.54 33.20
C PRO A 737 56.55 -45.65 32.46
N SER A 738 56.73 -45.77 31.14
CA SER A 738 56.09 -46.77 30.29
C SER A 738 57.05 -47.86 29.77
N SER A 739 58.28 -47.95 30.31
CA SER A 739 59.23 -49.00 29.94
C SER A 739 58.86 -50.34 30.60
N PRO A 740 58.75 -51.47 29.85
CA PRO A 740 58.39 -52.79 30.39
C PRO A 740 59.59 -53.54 30.99
N ARG A 741 60.63 -52.84 31.45
CA ARG A 741 61.77 -53.49 32.10
C ARG A 741 61.44 -53.77 33.57
N LYS A 742 61.22 -55.04 33.89
CA LYS A 742 61.18 -55.57 35.26
C LYS A 742 62.46 -55.17 36.01
N ILE A 743 62.30 -54.46 37.13
CA ILE A 743 63.32 -54.35 38.15
C ILE A 743 63.48 -55.74 38.77
N ILE A 744 64.63 -56.38 38.57
CA ILE A 744 65.00 -57.59 39.31
C ILE A 744 65.91 -57.12 40.45
N HIS A 745 65.42 -57.18 41.69
CA HIS A 745 66.29 -57.17 42.86
C HIS A 745 66.97 -58.54 42.94
N THR A 746 68.29 -58.59 42.76
CA THR A 746 69.11 -59.72 43.16
C THR A 746 69.75 -59.43 44.51
N ARG A 747 69.67 -60.41 45.40
CA ARG A 747 70.25 -60.46 46.75
C ARG A 747 71.74 -60.72 46.69
#